data_AF-A0A2D5Z1K2-F1
#
_entry.id   AF-A0A2D5Z1K2-F1
#
_cell.length_a   1.000
_cell.length_b   1.000
_cell.length_c   1.000
_cell.angle_alpha   90.00
_cell.angle_beta   90.00
_cell.angle_gamma   90.00
#
_symmetry.space_group_name_H-M   'P 1'
#
loop_
_entity.id
_entity.type
_entity.pdbx_description
1 polymer ?
#
loop_
_entity_poly.entity_id
_entity_poly.type
_entity_poly.pdbx_seq_one_letter_code
_entity_poly.pdbx_strand_id
1 'polypeptide(L)'
;MVTRSFIVAAIVCVMPSISQARLELARSGEARAVIVSPHPVTSSPKGSSAIARLSVSSPKGGVLLRETFDGPVGLTLDELGWTATRGEFVIGPGSRAGIRPQGGNEFIASASKALPAPHAITDEAPLTLEYVLTVPAGHREEGWTAVRFDTAEGKRWAIGIQNRKGARQLFDMPSEPRDAERVPVPEEAGPALDMKFVLERTRATWFWRRHGSGEPWQKITSQHTETEHPQTGEPFRITGVSLHLGTHIDNTLQDKEATREIAATKELKKYLEQVTGTRFEVVPPDDAPDDMGRILIGDTPTTRGLASDVDFDALGTDEILIRTVGKDLVLAGGQPRGIVYAITTFLQDHLGLRFWAPGAIDAPHDPDLTLPDLDERYEPPFEFRHFTGEIARTMTSRFWHRLSFDFQFDPGTHSIKKLLPKPLFVEHPEWFGYCPEDGDPNFKYSYIASLRGYEKTLETETDRTDLPLIRQFYETAKRTRRLPAHPCLHHPDATRTITENALAELEKEYPTWKYSPKVLWVTQDDGAYICECPPCKAVIEEEGSNSANWVRFVNSIAEQVEKRHPDVLVGMFAYLHSEAPPKTLKPRDNVLVYSALLRSNKRDPVEHYEKHARWLRRWGEIAKHHWVWDYDANFRNYYQPHPNYYVHPLNMRFFRALGVDGALVQAAQGKAADLAAMRAWVTAQMMWDPDRDPRPLMVEFMNGYYGPAGRWVMLYVDLMLTAVNRRSDYWLGCYKTDTTGALELEDVHLAIDILEQAARAVEGDDELSRRVWMARRHIDFAWLDRYDEFEKTAQEKGIPLGLPDPVKVVDALAPYRGEWGSFREGPRPADFYVYFDRLRERFPAR
;
A
#
# COMPACT_ATOMS: atom_id res chain seq x y z
N MET A 1 51.18 8.45 4.11
CA MET A 1 50.49 9.73 4.42
C MET A 1 50.19 10.41 3.08
N VAL A 2 49.05 11.09 2.95
CA VAL A 2 48.47 11.69 1.71
C VAL A 2 47.68 10.69 0.86
N THR A 3 46.40 10.82 0.54
CA THR A 3 45.22 11.44 1.17
C THR A 3 44.02 10.83 0.44
N ARG A 4 42.94 10.56 1.18
CA ARG A 4 41.65 10.07 0.70
C ARG A 4 41.03 11.08 -0.29
N SER A 5 40.52 10.59 -1.41
CA SER A 5 39.51 11.30 -2.21
C SER A 5 38.29 10.41 -2.35
N PHE A 6 37.27 10.73 -1.55
CA PHE A 6 35.91 10.20 -1.67
C PHE A 6 35.23 10.86 -2.86
N ILE A 7 34.62 10.08 -3.74
CA ILE A 7 33.64 10.57 -4.73
C ILE A 7 32.30 9.93 -4.38
N VAL A 8 31.34 10.78 -4.01
CA VAL A 8 29.95 10.46 -3.70
C VAL A 8 29.13 10.69 -4.98
N ALA A 9 28.43 9.66 -5.48
CA ALA A 9 27.39 9.85 -6.51
C ALA A 9 26.29 8.77 -6.38
N ALA A 10 25.34 9.05 -5.49
CA ALA A 10 23.97 9.47 -5.78
C ALA A 10 23.16 8.77 -6.90
N ILE A 11 21.95 8.35 -6.52
CA ILE A 11 20.96 7.55 -7.26
C ILE A 11 19.78 8.40 -7.75
N VAL A 12 19.36 8.28 -9.02
CA VAL A 12 18.13 8.95 -9.51
C VAL A 12 16.88 8.18 -9.09
N CYS A 13 15.90 8.90 -8.53
CA CYS A 13 14.59 8.42 -8.12
C CYS A 13 13.55 9.33 -8.78
N VAL A 14 12.61 8.79 -9.56
CA VAL A 14 11.39 9.53 -9.89
C VAL A 14 10.39 9.23 -8.77
N MET A 15 10.19 10.25 -7.94
CA MET A 15 9.16 10.36 -6.89
C MET A 15 8.39 11.65 -7.22
N PRO A 16 7.15 11.83 -6.72
CA PRO A 16 6.35 13.02 -7.02
C PRO A 16 7.16 14.28 -6.74
N SER A 17 7.54 14.98 -7.81
CA SER A 17 8.51 16.06 -7.69
C SER A 17 7.74 17.35 -7.45
N ILE A 18 8.05 18.04 -6.34
CA ILE A 18 7.73 19.45 -6.23
C ILE A 18 9.04 20.22 -6.33
N SER A 19 9.31 20.82 -7.49
CA SER A 19 10.31 21.88 -7.56
C SER A 19 9.68 23.14 -6.99
N GLN A 20 10.25 23.66 -5.91
CA GLN A 20 9.73 24.82 -5.19
C GLN A 20 10.71 25.99 -5.26
N ALA A 21 10.20 27.16 -5.64
CA ALA A 21 10.88 28.43 -5.44
C ALA A 21 10.10 29.23 -4.39
N ARG A 22 10.75 29.55 -3.29
CA ARG A 22 10.18 30.35 -2.20
C ARG A 22 10.99 31.63 -2.04
N LEU A 23 10.30 32.75 -1.99
CA LEU A 23 10.87 34.03 -1.63
C LEU A 23 10.15 34.53 -0.38
N GLU A 24 10.89 34.79 0.68
CA GLU A 24 10.42 35.36 1.93
C GLU A 24 10.97 36.77 2.10
N LEU A 25 10.13 37.73 2.42
CA LEU A 25 10.52 39.07 2.84
C LEU A 25 10.13 39.16 4.33
N ALA A 26 11.14 39.18 5.23
CA ALA A 26 10.96 38.93 6.66
C ALA A 26 10.69 40.20 7.50
N ARG A 27 10.12 39.97 8.70
CA ARG A 27 9.92 40.94 9.80
C ARG A 27 11.20 41.62 10.28
N SER A 28 12.36 41.02 10.04
CA SER A 28 13.67 41.41 10.56
C SER A 28 14.53 42.23 9.59
N GLY A 29 13.94 42.75 8.50
CA GLY A 29 14.69 43.56 7.52
C GLY A 29 15.59 42.73 6.60
N GLU A 30 15.17 41.53 6.21
CA GLU A 30 15.92 40.64 5.32
C GLU A 30 14.98 39.92 4.35
N ALA A 31 15.35 39.85 3.07
CA ALA A 31 14.77 38.99 2.04
C ALA A 31 15.55 37.68 2.00
N ARG A 32 14.86 36.56 1.85
CA ARG A 32 15.43 35.23 1.70
C ARG A 32 14.81 34.51 0.50
N ALA A 33 15.63 34.14 -0.46
CA ALA A 33 15.25 33.27 -1.57
C ALA A 33 15.69 31.84 -1.27
N VAL A 34 14.84 30.87 -1.55
CA VAL A 34 15.10 29.44 -1.40
C VAL A 34 14.57 28.73 -2.65
N ILE A 35 15.43 27.99 -3.35
CA ILE A 35 15.00 27.09 -4.42
C ILE A 35 15.38 25.67 -4.00
N VAL A 36 14.40 24.77 -4.10
CA VAL A 36 14.55 23.34 -3.86
C VAL A 36 14.13 22.60 -5.11
N SER A 37 15.02 21.77 -5.65
CA SER A 37 14.68 20.79 -6.67
C SER A 37 15.03 19.37 -6.18
N PRO A 38 14.12 18.40 -6.30
CA PRO A 38 14.35 17.04 -5.80
C PRO A 38 15.11 16.13 -6.78
N HIS A 39 15.54 16.59 -7.96
CA HIS A 39 16.12 15.72 -9.00
C HIS A 39 17.43 16.25 -9.63
N PRO A 40 18.34 15.33 -10.05
CA PRO A 40 19.47 15.67 -10.89
C PRO A 40 19.04 16.15 -12.26
N VAL A 41 19.25 17.44 -12.47
CA VAL A 41 18.98 18.17 -13.71
C VAL A 41 20.13 17.90 -14.68
N THR A 42 20.03 16.86 -15.52
CA THR A 42 20.98 16.68 -16.65
C THR A 42 20.76 17.71 -17.77
N SER A 43 19.68 18.49 -17.71
CA SER A 43 19.44 19.71 -18.50
C SER A 43 18.45 20.60 -17.74
N SER A 44 18.65 21.94 -17.71
CA SER A 44 17.80 22.91 -16.98
C SER A 44 16.33 22.51 -16.97
N PRO A 45 15.61 22.54 -15.82
CA PRO A 45 14.28 21.97 -15.72
C PRO A 45 13.38 22.54 -16.82
N LYS A 46 12.93 21.69 -17.75
CA LYS A 46 11.92 22.06 -18.72
C LYS A 46 10.61 22.26 -17.96
N GLY A 47 10.34 23.48 -17.51
CA GLY A 47 9.05 23.84 -16.91
C GLY A 47 9.06 24.18 -15.42
N SER A 48 10.21 24.41 -14.77
CA SER A 48 10.19 24.97 -13.40
C SER A 48 9.71 26.43 -13.40
N SER A 49 8.68 26.74 -12.61
CA SER A 49 8.29 28.11 -12.29
C SER A 49 9.49 28.89 -11.75
N ALA A 50 9.75 30.07 -12.30
CA ALA A 50 10.95 30.85 -11.99
C ALA A 50 10.62 32.31 -11.69
N ILE A 51 11.37 32.92 -10.78
CA ILE A 51 11.26 34.35 -10.49
C ILE A 51 12.19 35.07 -11.48
N ALA A 52 11.66 35.65 -12.56
CA ALA A 52 12.48 36.38 -13.55
C ALA A 52 12.66 37.87 -13.20
N ARG A 53 11.67 38.46 -12.53
CA ARG A 53 11.72 39.84 -12.04
C ARG A 53 10.94 39.92 -10.75
N LEU A 54 11.44 40.68 -9.79
CA LEU A 54 10.82 40.91 -8.50
C LEU A 54 10.93 42.40 -8.18
N SER A 55 9.81 43.09 -7.97
CA SER A 55 9.81 44.51 -7.61
C SER A 55 8.80 44.79 -6.51
N VAL A 56 9.27 45.21 -5.34
CA VAL A 56 8.49 45.66 -4.19
C VAL A 56 8.75 47.16 -4.02
N SER A 57 7.70 47.98 -4.00
CA SER A 57 7.83 49.45 -3.95
C SER A 57 6.89 50.10 -2.94
N SER A 58 7.28 51.29 -2.45
CA SER A 58 6.58 52.12 -1.47
C SER A 58 6.66 53.62 -1.82
N PRO A 59 5.62 54.44 -1.57
CA PRO A 59 5.64 55.87 -1.93
C PRO A 59 6.61 56.73 -1.09
N LYS A 60 6.86 56.37 0.18
CA LYS A 60 7.72 57.18 1.08
C LYS A 60 9.15 56.66 1.23
N GLY A 61 9.43 55.45 0.74
CA GLY A 61 10.76 54.82 0.80
C GLY A 61 11.37 54.50 -0.57
N GLY A 62 10.64 54.74 -1.67
CA GLY A 62 11.05 54.27 -2.98
C GLY A 62 10.94 52.74 -3.12
N VAL A 63 11.73 52.19 -4.03
CA VAL A 63 11.81 50.75 -4.31
C VAL A 63 12.46 50.03 -3.12
N LEU A 64 11.72 49.14 -2.45
CA LEU A 64 12.19 48.34 -1.31
C LEU A 64 13.08 47.16 -1.77
N LEU A 65 12.75 46.58 -2.93
CA LEU A 65 13.52 45.57 -3.61
C LEU A 65 13.16 45.62 -5.09
N ARG A 66 14.09 45.84 -6.00
CA ARG A 66 13.86 45.65 -7.44
C ARG A 66 15.01 44.83 -7.98
N GLU A 67 14.75 43.56 -8.17
CA GLU A 67 15.66 42.63 -8.81
C GLU A 67 15.08 42.25 -10.16
N THR A 68 15.91 42.32 -11.19
CA THR A 68 15.64 41.61 -12.42
C THR A 68 16.73 40.58 -12.54
N PHE A 69 16.35 39.31 -12.68
CA PHE A 69 17.29 38.21 -12.85
C PHE A 69 17.65 38.08 -14.33
N ASP A 70 17.98 39.22 -14.94
CA ASP A 70 18.30 39.38 -16.36
C ASP A 70 19.77 39.72 -16.49
N GLY A 71 20.53 38.77 -17.01
CA GLY A 71 21.97 38.89 -17.20
C GLY A 71 22.52 37.70 -17.97
N PRO A 72 23.78 37.76 -18.41
CA PRO A 72 24.42 36.67 -19.15
C PRO A 72 24.24 35.33 -18.43
N VAL A 73 23.93 34.30 -19.21
CA VAL A 73 23.75 32.93 -18.72
C VAL A 73 24.97 32.53 -17.89
N GLY A 74 24.74 32.09 -16.66
CA GLY A 74 25.79 31.66 -15.73
C GLY A 74 26.16 32.63 -14.60
N LEU A 75 25.54 33.81 -14.53
CA LEU A 75 25.65 34.72 -13.38
C LEU A 75 25.10 34.10 -12.08
N THR A 76 25.74 34.45 -10.97
CA THR A 76 25.29 34.10 -9.61
C THR A 76 24.49 35.25 -8.98
N LEU A 77 23.70 34.98 -7.94
CA LEU A 77 22.94 36.02 -7.23
C LEU A 77 23.83 36.94 -6.37
N ASP A 78 25.06 36.54 -6.06
CA ASP A 78 25.99 37.33 -5.25
C ASP A 78 26.30 38.68 -5.92
N GLU A 79 26.38 38.68 -7.25
CA GLU A 79 26.60 39.89 -8.05
C GLU A 79 25.39 40.84 -8.05
N LEU A 80 24.20 40.35 -7.67
CA LEU A 80 22.99 41.16 -7.44
C LEU A 80 22.87 41.62 -5.97
N GLY A 81 23.94 41.46 -5.18
CA GLY A 81 24.00 41.86 -3.77
C GLY A 81 23.18 40.96 -2.84
N TRP A 82 22.91 39.73 -3.25
CA TRP A 82 22.46 38.67 -2.35
C TRP A 82 23.68 37.99 -1.72
N THR A 83 23.51 37.35 -0.57
CA THR A 83 24.53 36.53 0.07
C THR A 83 24.07 35.09 0.03
N ALA A 84 24.73 34.24 -0.76
CA ALA A 84 24.48 32.81 -0.73
C ALA A 84 24.71 32.23 0.68
N THR A 85 23.73 31.47 1.18
CA THR A 85 23.75 30.80 2.49
C THR A 85 23.85 29.27 2.36
N ARG A 86 23.41 28.71 1.24
CA ARG A 86 23.54 27.28 0.87
C ARG A 86 23.40 27.15 -0.64
N GLY A 87 24.18 26.27 -1.29
CA GLY A 87 24.09 25.99 -2.74
C GLY A 87 24.44 27.18 -3.64
N GLU A 88 24.42 26.97 -4.96
CA GLU A 88 24.71 28.02 -5.96
C GLU A 88 23.49 28.28 -6.85
N PHE A 89 23.06 29.54 -6.89
CA PHE A 89 22.05 29.99 -7.84
C PHE A 89 22.70 30.36 -9.17
N VAL A 90 21.99 30.08 -10.26
CA VAL A 90 22.40 30.51 -11.60
C VAL A 90 21.25 31.14 -12.37
N ILE A 91 21.59 32.16 -13.16
CA ILE A 91 20.68 32.72 -14.16
C ILE A 91 20.82 31.92 -15.45
N GLY A 92 19.74 31.25 -15.85
CA GLY A 92 19.64 30.44 -17.07
C GLY A 92 18.98 31.16 -18.26
N PRO A 93 18.80 30.47 -19.39
CA PRO A 93 18.19 31.04 -20.59
C PRO A 93 16.80 31.65 -20.33
N GLY A 94 16.54 32.83 -20.89
CA GLY A 94 15.27 33.56 -20.69
C GLY A 94 15.14 34.20 -19.31
N SER A 95 16.25 34.59 -18.68
CA SER A 95 16.29 35.35 -17.42
C SER A 95 15.66 34.60 -16.24
N ARG A 96 15.81 33.27 -16.21
CA ARG A 96 15.25 32.38 -15.17
C ARG A 96 16.28 32.05 -14.11
N ALA A 97 15.96 32.28 -12.83
CA ALA A 97 16.79 31.81 -11.73
C ALA A 97 16.61 30.29 -11.53
N GLY A 98 17.73 29.55 -11.44
CA GLY A 98 17.81 28.12 -11.18
C GLY A 98 18.96 27.81 -10.22
N ILE A 99 19.30 26.52 -10.09
CA ILE A 99 20.33 26.04 -9.16
C ILE A 99 21.32 25.13 -9.87
N ARG A 100 22.61 25.24 -9.52
CA ARG A 100 23.67 24.34 -9.99
C ARG A 100 23.90 23.19 -9.00
N PRO A 101 24.22 21.98 -9.47
CA PRO A 101 24.67 20.89 -8.60
C PRO A 101 26.01 21.25 -7.94
N GLN A 102 26.11 21.11 -6.62
CA GLN A 102 27.36 21.22 -5.84
C GLN A 102 27.82 19.85 -5.28
N GLY A 103 27.68 18.78 -6.08
CA GLY A 103 28.02 17.42 -5.69
C GLY A 103 26.97 16.76 -4.78
N GLY A 104 26.54 15.54 -5.12
CA GLY A 104 25.47 14.81 -4.42
C GLY A 104 24.08 14.97 -5.06
N ASN A 105 23.06 14.46 -4.37
CA ASN A 105 21.68 14.29 -4.87
C ASN A 105 20.67 15.37 -4.38
N GLU A 106 21.11 16.38 -3.64
CA GLU A 106 20.23 17.45 -3.14
C GLU A 106 20.50 18.77 -3.88
N PHE A 107 19.48 19.30 -4.56
CA PHE A 107 19.55 20.62 -5.19
C PHE A 107 18.80 21.62 -4.31
N ILE A 108 19.51 22.21 -3.34
CA ILE A 108 18.97 23.23 -2.45
C ILE A 108 19.88 24.45 -2.52
N ALA A 109 19.33 25.59 -2.93
CA ALA A 109 20.02 26.85 -2.83
C ALA A 109 19.21 27.86 -2.00
N SER A 110 19.87 28.59 -1.11
CA SER A 110 19.28 29.72 -0.40
C SER A 110 20.22 30.91 -0.40
N ALA A 111 19.66 32.11 -0.57
CA ALA A 111 20.39 33.37 -0.55
C ALA A 111 19.58 34.42 0.21
N SER A 112 20.25 35.39 0.82
CA SER A 112 19.57 36.45 1.57
C SER A 112 20.08 37.86 1.25
N LYS A 113 19.27 38.88 1.50
CA LYS A 113 19.58 40.29 1.19
C LYS A 113 18.88 41.21 2.19
N ALA A 114 19.57 42.21 2.74
CA ALA A 114 18.96 43.16 3.67
C ALA A 114 17.87 44.01 2.99
N LEU A 115 16.78 44.28 3.71
CA LEU A 115 15.64 45.10 3.27
C LEU A 115 15.45 46.33 4.18
N PRO A 116 14.95 47.45 3.64
CA PRO A 116 14.45 48.57 4.44
C PRO A 116 13.23 48.15 5.31
N ALA A 117 12.93 48.93 6.36
CA ALA A 117 11.89 48.69 7.37
C ALA A 117 10.45 48.46 6.81
N PRO A 118 9.48 47.94 7.62
CA PRO A 118 8.15 47.51 7.19
C PRO A 118 7.31 48.56 6.44
N HIS A 119 6.43 48.11 5.53
CA HIS A 119 5.67 48.95 4.58
C HIS A 119 4.16 49.06 4.91
N ALA A 120 3.54 50.20 4.59
CA ALA A 120 2.09 50.43 4.73
C ALA A 120 1.40 50.47 3.36
N ILE A 121 0.33 49.70 3.19
CA ILE A 121 -0.42 49.60 1.92
C ILE A 121 -1.54 50.66 1.87
N THR A 122 -1.60 51.42 0.78
CA THR A 122 -2.68 52.39 0.45
C THR A 122 -3.07 52.25 -1.03
N ASP A 123 -4.17 52.87 -1.46
CA ASP A 123 -4.60 52.84 -2.87
C ASP A 123 -3.59 53.53 -3.81
N GLU A 124 -2.84 54.51 -3.30
CA GLU A 124 -1.76 55.21 -4.00
C GLU A 124 -0.40 54.47 -3.90
N ALA A 125 -0.38 53.30 -3.23
CA ALA A 125 0.81 52.62 -2.74
C ALA A 125 0.69 51.08 -2.72
N PRO A 126 0.31 50.42 -3.82
CA PRO A 126 0.06 48.98 -3.77
C PRO A 126 1.35 48.16 -3.71
N LEU A 127 1.27 46.98 -3.09
CA LEU A 127 2.30 45.94 -3.21
C LEU A 127 2.15 45.27 -4.58
N THR A 128 3.17 45.36 -5.42
CA THR A 128 3.24 44.64 -6.70
C THR A 128 4.21 43.47 -6.58
N LEU A 129 3.88 42.32 -7.17
CA LEU A 129 4.80 41.18 -7.34
C LEU A 129 4.71 40.71 -8.78
N GLU A 130 5.84 40.64 -9.48
CA GLU A 130 5.94 40.04 -10.81
C GLU A 130 6.71 38.72 -10.69
N TYR A 131 6.44 37.74 -11.56
CA TYR A 131 7.19 36.49 -11.66
C TYR A 131 6.85 35.77 -12.98
N VAL A 132 7.58 34.70 -13.33
CA VAL A 132 7.28 33.92 -14.53
C VAL A 132 6.71 32.57 -14.15
N LEU A 133 5.49 32.31 -14.62
CA LEU A 133 4.83 31.00 -14.51
C LEU A 133 5.04 30.24 -15.82
N THR A 134 5.66 29.07 -15.75
CA THR A 134 5.82 28.21 -16.93
C THR A 134 4.78 27.10 -16.92
N VAL A 135 4.11 26.90 -18.05
CA VAL A 135 3.18 25.80 -18.25
C VAL A 135 3.99 24.57 -18.68
N PRO A 136 3.96 23.48 -17.90
CA PRO A 136 4.83 22.35 -18.16
C PRO A 136 4.55 21.62 -19.48
N ALA A 137 5.62 21.16 -20.11
CA ALA A 137 5.61 20.48 -21.41
C ALA A 137 5.55 18.95 -21.24
N GLY A 138 4.49 18.43 -20.61
CA GLY A 138 4.30 16.97 -20.42
C GLY A 138 2.84 16.65 -20.09
N HIS A 139 2.35 15.43 -20.31
CA HIS A 139 0.92 15.12 -20.26
C HIS A 139 0.26 15.28 -18.87
N ARG A 140 1.03 15.47 -17.78
CA ARG A 140 0.53 15.39 -16.39
C ARG A 140 1.32 16.25 -15.41
N GLU A 141 1.34 17.56 -15.60
CA GLU A 141 2.04 18.46 -14.69
C GLU A 141 1.15 19.68 -14.37
N GLU A 142 1.10 20.05 -13.08
CA GLU A 142 0.42 21.24 -12.56
C GLU A 142 1.44 22.28 -12.11
N GLY A 143 1.20 23.56 -12.36
CA GLY A 143 1.96 24.67 -11.79
C GLY A 143 1.12 25.42 -10.77
N TRP A 144 1.70 25.92 -9.68
CA TRP A 144 0.97 26.74 -8.72
C TRP A 144 1.84 27.87 -8.16
N THR A 145 1.18 28.95 -7.75
CA THR A 145 1.77 30.07 -7.03
C THR A 145 0.89 30.42 -5.84
N ALA A 146 1.49 30.74 -4.70
CA ALA A 146 0.81 31.32 -3.54
C ALA A 146 1.59 32.52 -3.01
N VAL A 147 0.92 33.65 -2.85
CA VAL A 147 1.40 34.86 -2.18
C VAL A 147 0.78 34.88 -0.79
N ARG A 148 1.62 34.84 0.24
CA ARG A 148 1.23 34.99 1.65
C ARG A 148 1.72 36.33 2.17
N PHE A 149 0.94 36.99 3.01
CA PHE A 149 1.39 38.20 3.72
C PHE A 149 0.98 38.19 5.19
N ASP A 150 1.86 38.73 6.03
CA ASP A 150 1.70 38.91 7.47
C ASP A 150 1.53 40.41 7.77
N THR A 151 0.54 40.79 8.59
CA THR A 151 0.34 42.20 9.00
C THR A 151 0.91 42.49 10.39
N ALA A 152 1.10 43.77 10.73
CA ALA A 152 1.61 44.22 12.04
C ALA A 152 0.65 43.87 13.18
N GLU A 153 -0.63 43.75 12.88
CA GLU A 153 -1.71 43.35 13.78
C GLU A 153 -1.76 41.83 14.00
N GLY A 154 -0.81 41.07 13.43
CA GLY A 154 -0.67 39.64 13.62
C GLY A 154 -1.56 38.77 12.71
N LYS A 155 -2.23 39.36 11.71
CA LYS A 155 -3.07 38.62 10.76
C LYS A 155 -2.25 38.02 9.63
N ARG A 156 -2.73 36.90 9.06
CA ARG A 156 -2.08 36.17 7.96
C ARG A 156 -3.08 35.84 6.85
N TRP A 157 -2.67 36.05 5.61
CA TRP A 157 -3.50 35.82 4.43
C TRP A 157 -2.67 35.17 3.33
N ALA A 158 -3.30 34.29 2.55
CA ALA A 158 -2.68 33.65 1.39
C ALA A 158 -3.64 33.70 0.20
N ILE A 159 -3.14 34.13 -0.95
CA ILE A 159 -3.86 34.20 -2.22
C ILE A 159 -2.96 33.56 -3.27
N GLY A 160 -3.49 32.67 -4.09
CA GLY A 160 -2.69 31.93 -5.06
C GLY A 160 -3.39 31.71 -6.39
N ILE A 161 -2.72 30.98 -7.26
CA ILE A 161 -3.23 30.51 -8.55
C ILE A 161 -2.67 29.09 -8.74
N GLN A 162 -3.52 28.11 -9.03
CA GLN A 162 -3.10 26.81 -9.55
C GLN A 162 -3.46 26.71 -11.03
N ASN A 163 -2.58 26.14 -11.85
CA ASN A 163 -2.77 25.87 -13.27
C ASN A 163 -2.55 24.38 -13.57
N ARG A 164 -3.49 23.75 -14.26
CA ARG A 164 -3.47 22.32 -14.59
C ARG A 164 -3.50 22.11 -16.11
N LYS A 165 -2.85 21.06 -16.60
CA LYS A 165 -2.88 20.70 -18.03
C LYS A 165 -4.08 19.80 -18.38
N GLY A 166 -4.80 20.16 -19.44
CA GLY A 166 -5.94 19.43 -20.03
C GLY A 166 -6.39 20.11 -21.34
N ALA A 167 -7.54 19.73 -21.93
CA ALA A 167 -8.05 20.34 -23.17
C ALA A 167 -8.33 21.85 -23.06
N ARG A 168 -8.38 22.39 -21.83
CA ARG A 168 -8.38 23.83 -21.50
C ARG A 168 -7.49 24.06 -20.29
N GLN A 169 -6.60 25.04 -20.37
CA GLN A 169 -5.82 25.52 -19.22
C GLN A 169 -6.75 26.33 -18.30
N LEU A 170 -6.69 26.14 -16.99
CA LEU A 170 -7.58 26.77 -16.01
C LEU A 170 -6.77 27.30 -14.82
N PHE A 171 -7.09 28.50 -14.32
CA PHE A 171 -6.62 29.07 -13.08
C PHE A 171 -7.63 28.79 -11.95
N ASP A 172 -7.18 28.15 -10.87
CA ASP A 172 -7.93 28.00 -9.62
C ASP A 172 -7.40 29.00 -8.57
N MET A 173 -8.27 29.83 -7.99
CA MET A 173 -7.91 30.76 -6.91
C MET A 173 -8.14 30.07 -5.55
N PRO A 174 -7.12 29.90 -4.68
CA PRO A 174 -7.25 29.30 -3.36
C PRO A 174 -7.74 30.37 -2.38
N SER A 175 -9.04 30.64 -2.37
CA SER A 175 -9.74 31.15 -1.19
C SER A 175 -10.62 30.01 -0.67
N GLU A 176 -10.06 29.25 0.28
CA GLU A 176 -10.61 28.04 0.92
C GLU A 176 -10.67 26.74 0.07
N PRO A 177 -10.46 25.55 0.67
CA PRO A 177 -10.26 24.28 -0.06
C PRO A 177 -11.48 23.71 -0.81
N ARG A 178 -12.54 24.50 -1.06
CA ARG A 178 -13.82 23.98 -1.58
C ARG A 178 -14.57 24.87 -2.57
N ASP A 179 -14.01 25.97 -3.06
CA ASP A 179 -14.70 26.78 -4.06
C ASP A 179 -14.30 26.40 -5.50
N ALA A 180 -15.30 26.17 -6.37
CA ALA A 180 -15.16 25.43 -7.63
C ALA A 180 -15.21 26.30 -8.90
N GLU A 181 -15.00 27.61 -8.78
CA GLU A 181 -15.02 28.49 -9.95
C GLU A 181 -13.64 28.65 -10.59
N ARG A 182 -13.51 28.14 -11.82
CA ARG A 182 -12.25 28.05 -12.59
C ARG A 182 -12.20 29.14 -13.65
N VAL A 183 -11.08 29.86 -13.77
CA VAL A 183 -10.90 30.89 -14.82
C VAL A 183 -10.07 30.31 -15.97
N PRO A 184 -10.56 30.22 -17.21
CA PRO A 184 -9.78 29.67 -18.30
C PRO A 184 -8.58 30.56 -18.66
N VAL A 185 -7.41 29.93 -18.88
CA VAL A 185 -6.27 30.59 -19.51
C VAL A 185 -6.53 30.66 -21.01
N PRO A 186 -6.34 31.81 -21.67
CA PRO A 186 -6.52 31.91 -23.12
C PRO A 186 -5.60 30.96 -23.90
N GLU A 187 -6.14 30.29 -24.93
CA GLU A 187 -5.42 29.26 -25.70
C GLU A 187 -4.11 29.78 -26.33
N GLU A 188 -4.01 31.09 -26.57
CA GLU A 188 -2.85 31.78 -27.14
C GLU A 188 -1.72 32.12 -26.16
N ALA A 189 -1.88 31.82 -24.87
CA ALA A 189 -0.94 32.15 -23.79
C ALA A 189 0.45 31.49 -23.95
N GLY A 190 0.53 30.34 -24.61
CA GLY A 190 1.78 29.60 -24.80
C GLY A 190 2.34 28.97 -23.51
N PRO A 191 3.58 28.44 -23.53
CA PRO A 191 4.14 27.63 -22.45
C PRO A 191 4.77 28.45 -21.31
N ALA A 192 4.78 29.78 -21.37
CA ALA A 192 5.34 30.64 -20.33
C ALA A 192 4.64 32.00 -20.27
N LEU A 193 4.30 32.42 -19.05
CA LEU A 193 3.54 33.62 -18.75
C LEU A 193 4.32 34.51 -17.78
N ASP A 194 4.40 35.80 -18.10
CA ASP A 194 4.70 36.79 -17.07
C ASP A 194 3.42 36.97 -16.24
N MET A 195 3.54 36.86 -14.92
CA MET A 195 2.46 37.05 -13.96
C MET A 195 2.72 38.32 -13.14
N LYS A 196 1.66 39.05 -12.80
CA LYS A 196 1.72 40.21 -11.91
C LYS A 196 0.55 40.19 -10.93
N PHE A 197 0.88 40.31 -9.66
CA PHE A 197 -0.04 40.48 -8.54
C PHE A 197 0.04 41.92 -8.03
N VAL A 198 -1.09 42.56 -7.79
CA VAL A 198 -1.18 43.92 -7.22
C VAL A 198 -2.13 43.89 -6.03
N LEU A 199 -1.64 44.23 -4.84
CA LEU A 199 -2.41 44.34 -3.61
C LEU A 199 -2.55 45.82 -3.21
N GLU A 200 -3.77 46.32 -3.30
CA GLU A 200 -4.23 47.66 -2.91
C GLU A 200 -4.85 47.63 -1.50
N ARG A 201 -5.33 48.77 -1.00
CA ARG A 201 -5.93 48.86 0.36
C ARG A 201 -7.14 47.93 0.53
N THR A 202 -7.93 47.77 -0.53
CA THR A 202 -9.21 47.05 -0.48
C THR A 202 -9.31 45.91 -1.49
N ARG A 203 -8.34 45.77 -2.41
CA ARG A 203 -8.42 44.85 -3.54
C ARG A 203 -7.10 44.16 -3.79
N ALA A 204 -7.18 42.92 -4.25
CA ALA A 204 -6.06 42.19 -4.83
C ALA A 204 -6.39 41.87 -6.29
N THR A 205 -5.49 42.17 -7.22
CA THR A 205 -5.70 41.98 -8.67
C THR A 205 -4.57 41.20 -9.31
N TRP A 206 -4.92 40.24 -10.17
CA TRP A 206 -3.98 39.46 -10.96
C TRP A 206 -3.98 39.86 -12.44
N PHE A 207 -2.78 39.90 -13.02
CA PHE A 207 -2.54 40.17 -14.43
C PHE A 207 -1.56 39.13 -15.00
N TRP A 208 -1.62 38.95 -16.32
CA TRP A 208 -0.71 38.09 -17.06
C TRP A 208 -0.36 38.70 -18.43
N ARG A 209 0.71 38.23 -19.06
CA ARG A 209 0.99 38.42 -20.49
C ARG A 209 1.92 37.32 -20.99
N ARG A 210 2.10 37.21 -22.30
CA ARG A 210 3.08 36.26 -22.87
C ARG A 210 4.49 36.65 -22.44
N HIS A 211 5.23 35.70 -21.88
CA HIS A 211 6.59 35.92 -21.42
C HIS A 211 7.49 36.42 -22.57
N GLY A 212 8.19 37.54 -22.37
CA GLY A 212 9.10 38.12 -23.36
C GLY A 212 8.45 38.79 -24.58
N SER A 213 7.12 38.86 -24.66
CA SER A 213 6.39 39.44 -25.82
C SER A 213 6.42 40.97 -25.88
N GLY A 214 6.69 41.64 -24.75
CA GLY A 214 6.55 43.10 -24.62
C GLY A 214 5.10 43.60 -24.62
N GLU A 215 4.11 42.69 -24.62
CA GLU A 215 2.69 43.05 -24.64
C GLU A 215 2.24 43.80 -23.38
N PRO A 216 1.17 44.60 -23.48
CA PRO A 216 0.48 45.15 -22.31
C PRO A 216 0.00 44.03 -21.37
N TRP A 217 0.00 44.30 -20.06
CA TRP A 217 -0.56 43.40 -19.07
C TRP A 217 -2.06 43.19 -19.30
N GLN A 218 -2.49 41.95 -19.40
CA GLN A 218 -3.89 41.56 -19.47
C GLN A 218 -4.41 41.20 -18.07
N LYS A 219 -5.57 41.72 -17.70
CA LYS A 219 -6.22 41.41 -16.41
C LYS A 219 -6.89 40.04 -16.48
N ILE A 220 -6.72 39.21 -15.45
CA ILE A 220 -7.48 37.94 -15.33
C ILE A 220 -8.90 38.32 -14.89
N THR A 221 -9.93 38.00 -15.69
CA THR A 221 -11.30 38.47 -15.44
C THR A 221 -12.20 37.33 -14.97
N SER A 222 -12.61 37.36 -13.69
CA SER A 222 -13.70 36.56 -13.11
C SER A 222 -14.39 37.34 -11.99
N GLN A 223 -15.57 36.91 -11.51
CA GLN A 223 -16.23 37.58 -10.37
C GLN A 223 -15.37 37.57 -9.09
N HIS A 224 -14.38 36.68 -9.00
CA HIS A 224 -13.54 36.46 -7.81
C HIS A 224 -12.09 36.96 -7.95
N THR A 225 -11.69 37.48 -9.12
CA THR A 225 -10.33 38.05 -9.35
C THR A 225 -10.13 39.42 -8.70
N GLU A 226 -11.24 40.07 -8.31
CA GLU A 226 -11.24 41.17 -7.35
C GLU A 226 -11.81 40.62 -6.04
N THR A 227 -10.94 40.05 -5.21
CA THR A 227 -11.37 39.65 -3.87
C THR A 227 -11.42 40.90 -3.00
N GLU A 228 -12.63 41.36 -2.65
CA GLU A 228 -12.79 42.27 -1.51
C GLU A 228 -12.33 41.52 -0.27
N HIS A 229 -11.18 41.92 0.24
CA HIS A 229 -10.57 41.26 1.38
C HIS A 229 -11.27 41.75 2.67
N PRO A 230 -11.88 40.87 3.49
CA PRO A 230 -12.88 41.17 4.51
C PRO A 230 -12.65 42.33 5.52
N GLN A 231 -11.46 42.89 5.65
CA GLN A 231 -11.10 43.96 6.60
C GLN A 231 -9.85 44.65 6.03
N THR A 232 -9.70 45.97 5.83
CA THR A 232 -10.30 47.17 6.43
C THR A 232 -10.25 48.32 5.41
N GLY A 233 -11.21 49.24 5.42
CA GLY A 233 -11.08 50.53 4.72
C GLY A 233 -9.95 51.44 5.27
N GLU A 234 -9.08 50.93 6.14
CA GLU A 234 -7.96 51.65 6.77
C GLU A 234 -6.60 51.10 6.28
N PRO A 235 -5.56 51.95 6.18
CA PRO A 235 -4.20 51.52 5.83
C PRO A 235 -3.66 50.48 6.82
N PHE A 236 -3.09 49.38 6.32
CA PHE A 236 -2.46 48.34 7.14
C PHE A 236 -0.98 48.18 6.82
N ARG A 237 -0.18 47.74 7.81
CA ARG A 237 1.26 47.53 7.65
C ARG A 237 1.57 46.06 7.44
N ILE A 238 2.24 45.76 6.33
CA ILE A 238 2.79 44.43 6.08
C ILE A 238 4.11 44.30 6.82
N THR A 239 4.21 43.24 7.61
CA THR A 239 5.42 42.85 8.34
C THR A 239 6.13 41.66 7.69
N GLY A 240 5.50 40.96 6.74
CA GLY A 240 6.17 39.95 5.93
C GLY A 240 5.38 39.58 4.69
N VAL A 241 6.09 39.15 3.63
CA VAL A 241 5.49 38.60 2.40
C VAL A 241 6.22 37.32 2.05
N SER A 242 5.52 36.29 1.62
CA SER A 242 6.13 35.06 1.09
C SER A 242 5.49 34.70 -0.24
N LEU A 243 6.30 34.62 -1.31
CA LEU A 243 5.89 34.09 -2.60
C LEU A 243 6.37 32.64 -2.70
N HIS A 244 5.45 31.72 -2.94
CA HIS A 244 5.71 30.31 -3.14
C HIS A 244 5.33 29.96 -4.57
N LEU A 245 6.26 29.44 -5.37
CA LEU A 245 5.99 28.86 -6.68
C LEU A 245 6.32 27.38 -6.62
N GLY A 246 5.45 26.55 -7.18
CA GLY A 246 5.64 25.11 -7.26
C GLY A 246 5.20 24.54 -8.60
N THR A 247 5.74 23.36 -8.92
CA THR A 247 5.25 22.48 -10.00
C THR A 247 5.01 21.10 -9.41
N HIS A 248 3.92 20.43 -9.78
CA HIS A 248 3.55 19.09 -9.35
C HIS A 248 3.49 18.19 -10.58
N ILE A 249 4.13 17.03 -10.55
CA ILE A 249 4.02 16.01 -11.60
C ILE A 249 3.01 14.95 -11.12
N ASP A 250 1.93 14.78 -11.87
CA ASP A 250 0.90 13.77 -11.61
C ASP A 250 1.43 12.40 -12.03
N ASN A 251 1.73 11.54 -11.06
CA ASN A 251 2.29 10.21 -11.31
C ASN A 251 1.32 9.34 -12.13
N THR A 252 1.72 8.98 -13.34
CA THR A 252 1.15 7.87 -14.10
C THR A 252 1.46 6.53 -13.41
N LEU A 253 0.80 5.45 -13.84
CA LEU A 253 1.17 4.09 -13.40
C LEU A 253 2.56 3.69 -13.92
N GLN A 254 2.94 4.19 -15.09
CA GLN A 254 4.29 4.03 -15.65
C GLN A 254 5.35 4.65 -14.73
N ASP A 255 5.05 5.78 -14.07
CA ASP A 255 5.96 6.38 -13.07
C ASP A 255 6.11 5.48 -11.84
N LYS A 256 5.02 4.83 -11.39
CA LYS A 256 5.06 3.91 -10.24
C LYS A 256 5.87 2.64 -10.55
N GLU A 257 5.81 2.12 -11.77
CA GLU A 257 6.63 1.00 -12.23
C GLU A 257 8.10 1.36 -12.28
N ALA A 258 8.43 2.49 -12.93
CA ALA A 258 9.79 3.01 -12.95
C ALA A 258 10.32 3.23 -11.52
N THR A 259 9.52 3.75 -10.59
CA THR A 259 9.91 3.88 -9.18
C THR A 259 10.27 2.52 -8.54
N ARG A 260 9.55 1.43 -8.88
CA ARG A 260 9.78 0.09 -8.33
C ARG A 260 11.04 -0.55 -8.89
N GLU A 261 11.25 -0.47 -10.20
CA GLU A 261 12.47 -0.95 -10.87
C GLU A 261 13.70 -0.20 -10.38
N ILE A 262 13.58 1.13 -10.21
CA ILE A 262 14.61 1.95 -9.59
C ILE A 262 14.87 1.46 -8.16
N ALA A 263 13.84 1.26 -7.34
CA ALA A 263 14.01 0.80 -5.97
C ALA A 263 14.71 -0.58 -5.89
N ALA A 264 14.33 -1.53 -6.75
CA ALA A 264 14.98 -2.84 -6.83
C ALA A 264 16.46 -2.72 -7.27
N THR A 265 16.74 -1.88 -8.26
CA THR A 265 18.13 -1.60 -8.71
C THR A 265 18.97 -0.97 -7.59
N LYS A 266 18.37 -0.12 -6.74
CA LYS A 266 19.06 0.41 -5.56
C LYS A 266 19.41 -0.67 -4.54
N GLU A 267 18.49 -1.60 -4.32
CA GLU A 267 18.75 -2.74 -3.43
C GLU A 267 19.85 -3.63 -3.99
N LEU A 268 19.81 -3.92 -5.29
CA LEU A 268 20.89 -4.66 -5.97
C LEU A 268 22.24 -4.01 -5.73
N LYS A 269 22.37 -2.70 -6.02
CA LYS A 269 23.61 -1.94 -5.78
C LYS A 269 24.03 -2.03 -4.31
N LYS A 270 23.13 -1.69 -3.39
CA LYS A 270 23.41 -1.68 -1.95
C LYS A 270 23.97 -3.03 -1.48
N TYR A 271 23.34 -4.12 -1.88
CA TYR A 271 23.72 -5.45 -1.42
C TYR A 271 24.94 -6.00 -2.15
N LEU A 272 25.16 -5.67 -3.42
CA LEU A 272 26.42 -5.96 -4.09
C LEU A 272 27.60 -5.26 -3.41
N GLU A 273 27.45 -3.98 -3.06
CA GLU A 273 28.49 -3.25 -2.31
C GLU A 273 28.72 -3.83 -0.92
N GLN A 274 27.65 -4.30 -0.27
CA GLN A 274 27.75 -4.96 1.04
C GLN A 274 28.45 -6.33 0.94
N VAL A 275 28.15 -7.12 -0.08
CA VAL A 275 28.74 -8.45 -0.29
C VAL A 275 30.21 -8.32 -0.69
N THR A 276 30.54 -7.48 -1.66
CA THR A 276 31.90 -7.43 -2.22
C THR A 276 32.82 -6.40 -1.56
N GLY A 277 32.27 -5.48 -0.78
CA GLY A 277 33.01 -4.33 -0.25
C GLY A 277 33.47 -3.32 -1.32
N THR A 278 33.07 -3.52 -2.59
CA THR A 278 33.46 -2.69 -3.73
C THR A 278 32.31 -1.78 -4.16
N ARG A 279 32.62 -0.60 -4.69
CA ARG A 279 31.61 0.36 -5.17
C ARG A 279 31.09 -0.03 -6.56
N PHE A 280 29.78 0.02 -6.74
CA PHE A 280 29.13 -0.14 -8.05
C PHE A 280 28.55 1.19 -8.52
N GLU A 281 28.54 1.41 -9.83
CA GLU A 281 27.92 2.59 -10.46
C GLU A 281 26.69 2.16 -11.25
N VAL A 282 25.61 2.95 -11.13
CA VAL A 282 24.39 2.76 -11.91
C VAL A 282 24.36 3.86 -12.95
N VAL A 283 24.46 3.47 -14.22
CA VAL A 283 24.54 4.37 -15.37
C VAL A 283 23.48 4.00 -16.41
N PRO A 284 23.08 4.93 -17.31
CA PRO A 284 22.33 4.57 -18.50
C PRO A 284 23.05 3.50 -19.33
N PRO A 285 22.32 2.59 -20.02
CA PRO A 285 22.96 1.51 -20.80
C PRO A 285 24.00 1.99 -21.81
N ASP A 286 23.76 3.13 -22.46
CA ASP A 286 24.66 3.70 -23.48
C ASP A 286 25.91 4.36 -22.89
N ASP A 287 25.90 4.66 -21.59
CA ASP A 287 27.03 5.27 -20.87
C ASP A 287 27.91 4.22 -20.18
N ALA A 288 27.52 2.94 -20.20
CA ALA A 288 28.25 1.85 -19.57
C ALA A 288 29.52 1.50 -20.37
N PRO A 289 30.72 1.51 -19.76
CA PRO A 289 31.96 1.19 -20.46
C PRO A 289 31.95 -0.24 -21.03
N ASP A 290 32.22 -0.37 -22.33
CA ASP A 290 32.25 -1.67 -23.02
C ASP A 290 33.46 -2.54 -22.65
N ASP A 291 34.44 -2.03 -21.90
CA ASP A 291 35.64 -2.75 -21.46
C ASP A 291 35.50 -3.39 -20.07
N MET A 292 34.48 -3.02 -19.30
CA MET A 292 34.16 -3.62 -18.00
C MET A 292 33.05 -4.68 -18.10
N GLY A 293 32.89 -5.53 -17.08
CA GLY A 293 31.71 -6.40 -16.96
C GLY A 293 30.51 -5.58 -16.49
N ARG A 294 29.36 -5.73 -17.14
CA ARG A 294 28.15 -4.93 -16.85
C ARG A 294 27.06 -5.80 -16.25
N ILE A 295 26.19 -5.20 -15.43
CA ILE A 295 24.94 -5.81 -14.99
C ILE A 295 23.80 -5.04 -15.65
N LEU A 296 23.15 -5.66 -16.63
CA LEU A 296 22.08 -5.10 -17.43
C LEU A 296 20.73 -5.43 -16.80
N ILE A 297 19.95 -4.40 -16.50
CA ILE A 297 18.66 -4.53 -15.83
C ILE A 297 17.54 -4.27 -16.83
N GLY A 298 16.62 -5.23 -16.94
CA GLY A 298 15.40 -5.12 -17.72
C GLY A 298 15.55 -5.30 -19.23
N ASP A 299 14.44 -5.09 -19.91
CA ASP A 299 14.32 -5.19 -21.36
C ASP A 299 14.74 -3.87 -22.01
N THR A 300 16.00 -3.81 -22.46
CA THR A 300 16.59 -2.66 -23.15
C THR A 300 17.11 -3.08 -24.52
N PRO A 301 17.32 -2.15 -25.47
CA PRO A 301 17.94 -2.49 -26.76
C PRO A 301 19.28 -3.24 -26.62
N THR A 302 20.10 -2.86 -25.64
CA THR A 302 21.37 -3.54 -25.32
C THR A 302 21.13 -4.96 -24.82
N THR A 303 20.16 -5.15 -23.91
CA THR A 303 19.77 -6.48 -23.43
C THR A 303 19.27 -7.37 -24.57
N ARG A 304 18.37 -6.86 -25.43
CA ARG A 304 17.86 -7.59 -26.60
C ARG A 304 18.96 -7.92 -27.61
N GLY A 305 19.95 -7.05 -27.77
CA GLY A 305 21.10 -7.32 -28.63
C GLY A 305 22.00 -8.45 -28.11
N LEU A 306 22.28 -8.46 -26.80
CA LEU A 306 23.11 -9.48 -26.15
C LEU A 306 22.40 -10.83 -26.03
N ALA A 307 21.11 -10.83 -25.72
CA ALA A 307 20.27 -12.02 -25.60
C ALA A 307 19.29 -12.14 -26.78
N SER A 308 19.80 -12.03 -28.00
CA SER A 308 18.98 -11.99 -29.24
C SER A 308 18.19 -13.27 -29.53
N ASP A 309 18.49 -14.37 -28.83
CA ASP A 309 17.75 -15.63 -28.87
C ASP A 309 16.50 -15.64 -27.96
N VAL A 310 16.35 -14.64 -27.09
CA VAL A 310 15.21 -14.51 -26.18
C VAL A 310 14.12 -13.64 -26.81
N ASP A 311 12.90 -14.18 -26.87
CA ASP A 311 11.71 -13.40 -27.20
C ASP A 311 11.18 -12.70 -25.94
N PHE A 312 11.66 -11.47 -25.70
CA PHE A 312 11.27 -10.66 -24.54
C PHE A 312 9.77 -10.31 -24.54
N ASP A 313 9.14 -10.25 -25.71
CA ASP A 313 7.72 -9.91 -25.85
C ASP A 313 6.81 -11.11 -25.52
N ALA A 314 7.37 -12.32 -25.48
CA ALA A 314 6.67 -13.56 -25.13
C ALA A 314 6.93 -14.04 -23.69
N LEU A 315 7.67 -13.28 -22.87
CA LEU A 315 7.90 -13.64 -21.47
C LEU A 315 6.58 -13.62 -20.67
N GLY A 316 6.36 -14.68 -19.90
CA GLY A 316 5.18 -14.86 -19.06
C GLY A 316 5.09 -13.84 -17.93
N THR A 317 3.92 -13.76 -17.27
CA THR A 317 3.73 -12.87 -16.12
C THR A 317 4.71 -13.24 -15.01
N ASP A 318 5.51 -12.28 -14.57
CA ASP A 318 6.55 -12.48 -13.55
C ASP A 318 7.69 -13.43 -13.91
N GLU A 319 7.77 -13.89 -15.16
CA GLU A 319 8.88 -14.72 -15.61
C GLU A 319 10.20 -13.97 -15.42
N ILE A 320 11.23 -14.65 -14.91
CA ILE A 320 12.56 -14.09 -14.72
C ILE A 320 13.55 -14.64 -15.74
N LEU A 321 14.54 -13.82 -16.10
CA LEU A 321 15.72 -14.18 -16.87
C LEU A 321 16.96 -13.71 -16.10
N ILE A 322 17.82 -14.65 -15.74
CA ILE A 322 19.14 -14.39 -15.15
C ILE A 322 20.17 -15.10 -16.03
N ARG A 323 20.95 -14.33 -16.79
CA ARG A 323 21.86 -14.91 -17.80
C ARG A 323 23.20 -14.19 -17.84
N THR A 324 24.29 -14.94 -17.89
CA THR A 324 25.62 -14.40 -18.23
C THR A 324 25.86 -14.48 -19.73
N VAL A 325 26.29 -13.38 -20.35
CA VAL A 325 26.68 -13.32 -21.77
C VAL A 325 28.09 -12.73 -21.85
N GLY A 326 29.08 -13.60 -22.03
CA GLY A 326 30.50 -13.20 -21.98
C GLY A 326 30.87 -12.68 -20.59
N LYS A 327 31.06 -11.37 -20.45
CA LYS A 327 31.38 -10.72 -19.17
C LYS A 327 30.21 -9.95 -18.55
N ASP A 328 29.07 -9.92 -19.24
CA ASP A 328 27.89 -9.20 -18.83
C ASP A 328 26.90 -10.15 -18.14
N LEU A 329 26.17 -9.64 -17.15
CA LEU A 329 25.04 -10.30 -16.50
C LEU A 329 23.76 -9.58 -16.90
N VAL A 330 22.76 -10.33 -17.35
CA VAL A 330 21.41 -9.85 -17.68
C VAL A 330 20.46 -10.29 -16.56
N LEU A 331 19.75 -9.30 -15.99
CA LEU A 331 18.65 -9.50 -15.05
C LEU A 331 17.39 -8.86 -15.65
N ALA A 332 16.57 -9.66 -16.31
CA ALA A 332 15.37 -9.20 -17.00
C ALA A 332 14.16 -10.08 -16.64
N GLY A 333 12.98 -9.77 -17.17
CA GLY A 333 11.81 -10.58 -16.93
C GLY A 333 10.53 -10.01 -17.50
N GLY A 334 9.49 -10.84 -17.53
CA GLY A 334 8.16 -10.49 -17.99
C GLY A 334 7.47 -9.50 -17.05
N GLN A 335 6.61 -8.66 -17.64
CA GLN A 335 5.91 -7.62 -16.90
C GLN A 335 4.78 -8.23 -16.03
N PRO A 336 4.44 -7.61 -14.88
CA PRO A 336 4.96 -6.34 -14.39
C PRO A 336 6.11 -6.44 -13.38
N ARG A 337 6.49 -7.64 -12.94
CA ARG A 337 7.35 -7.81 -11.76
C ARG A 337 8.61 -8.63 -12.01
N GLY A 338 8.74 -9.25 -13.18
CA GLY A 338 9.85 -10.16 -13.54
C GLY A 338 11.23 -9.54 -13.31
N ILE A 339 11.43 -8.25 -13.65
CA ILE A 339 12.71 -7.57 -13.40
C ILE A 339 13.05 -7.51 -11.90
N VAL A 340 12.08 -7.10 -11.07
CA VAL A 340 12.26 -7.03 -9.61
C VAL A 340 12.55 -8.42 -9.03
N TYR A 341 11.90 -9.46 -9.55
CA TYR A 341 12.11 -10.82 -9.09
C TYR A 341 13.40 -11.44 -9.61
N ALA A 342 13.87 -11.09 -10.82
CA ALA A 342 15.18 -11.51 -11.31
C ALA A 342 16.28 -10.93 -10.41
N ILE A 343 16.19 -9.64 -10.06
CA ILE A 343 17.10 -9.01 -9.09
C ILE A 343 17.03 -9.71 -7.73
N THR A 344 15.83 -9.92 -7.21
CA THR A 344 15.65 -10.50 -5.86
C THR A 344 16.09 -11.96 -5.80
N THR A 345 15.92 -12.71 -6.90
CA THR A 345 16.39 -14.09 -7.05
C THR A 345 17.90 -14.12 -7.17
N PHE A 346 18.51 -13.23 -7.97
CA PHE A 346 19.96 -13.10 -8.03
C PHE A 346 20.58 -12.82 -6.65
N LEU A 347 20.03 -11.86 -5.90
CA LEU A 347 20.51 -11.55 -4.55
C LEU A 347 20.40 -12.76 -3.61
N GLN A 348 19.27 -13.48 -3.61
CA GLN A 348 19.06 -14.57 -2.66
C GLN A 348 19.77 -15.86 -3.07
N ASP A 349 19.61 -16.28 -4.31
CA ASP A 349 19.92 -17.64 -4.73
C ASP A 349 21.34 -17.72 -5.32
N HIS A 350 21.86 -16.61 -5.88
CA HIS A 350 23.22 -16.54 -6.44
C HIS A 350 24.21 -15.80 -5.54
N LEU A 351 23.79 -14.80 -4.76
CA LEU A 351 24.66 -14.10 -3.81
C LEU A 351 24.46 -14.55 -2.35
N GLY A 352 23.53 -15.46 -2.06
CA GLY A 352 23.34 -16.02 -0.72
C GLY A 352 22.69 -15.08 0.30
N LEU A 353 22.07 -13.97 -0.13
CA LEU A 353 21.34 -13.09 0.80
C LEU A 353 20.10 -13.78 1.36
N ARG A 354 19.74 -13.45 2.59
CA ARG A 354 18.49 -13.90 3.22
C ARG A 354 17.77 -12.75 3.87
N PHE A 355 16.59 -12.45 3.34
CA PHE A 355 15.68 -11.44 3.88
C PHE A 355 14.67 -12.14 4.81
N TRP A 356 15.00 -12.32 6.09
CA TRP A 356 14.13 -13.04 7.02
C TRP A 356 12.90 -12.23 7.42
N ALA A 357 13.12 -10.96 7.76
CA ALA A 357 12.08 -10.00 8.15
C ALA A 357 12.64 -8.57 8.04
N PRO A 358 11.79 -7.52 8.10
CA PRO A 358 12.26 -6.15 8.26
C PRO A 358 13.23 -6.01 9.44
N GLY A 359 14.47 -5.57 9.16
CA GLY A 359 15.54 -5.45 10.14
C GLY A 359 16.33 -6.73 10.43
N ALA A 360 15.99 -7.85 9.79
CA ALA A 360 16.68 -9.13 9.92
C ALA A 360 17.10 -9.63 8.53
N ILE A 361 18.33 -9.30 8.13
CA ILE A 361 18.89 -9.63 6.82
C ILE A 361 20.28 -10.19 7.03
N ASP A 362 20.53 -11.36 6.47
CA ASP A 362 21.88 -11.90 6.37
C ASP A 362 22.41 -11.64 4.96
N ALA A 363 23.60 -11.06 4.89
CA ALA A 363 24.35 -10.90 3.65
C ALA A 363 25.76 -11.46 3.86
N PRO A 364 26.24 -12.35 2.99
CA PRO A 364 27.61 -12.81 3.06
C PRO A 364 28.58 -11.68 2.73
N HIS A 365 29.87 -11.90 3.02
CA HIS A 365 30.95 -11.04 2.58
C HIS A 365 31.90 -11.86 1.71
N ASP A 366 31.91 -11.55 0.42
CA ASP A 366 32.72 -12.19 -0.60
C ASP A 366 33.36 -11.13 -1.52
N PRO A 367 34.58 -10.66 -1.20
CA PRO A 367 35.26 -9.63 -1.98
C PRO A 367 35.73 -10.14 -3.35
N ASP A 368 35.81 -11.45 -3.54
CA ASP A 368 36.26 -12.11 -4.76
C ASP A 368 35.09 -12.81 -5.48
N LEU A 369 33.89 -12.22 -5.36
CA LEU A 369 32.64 -12.75 -5.91
C LEU A 369 32.82 -13.16 -7.38
N THR A 370 32.62 -14.46 -7.64
CA THR A 370 32.64 -15.05 -8.98
C THR A 370 31.30 -15.68 -9.28
N LEU A 371 30.78 -15.42 -10.48
CA LEU A 371 29.54 -16.02 -10.96
C LEU A 371 29.87 -17.19 -11.89
N PRO A 372 29.15 -18.32 -11.80
CA PRO A 372 29.21 -19.34 -12.83
C PRO A 372 28.54 -18.83 -14.11
N ASP A 373 28.64 -19.59 -15.20
CA ASP A 373 27.80 -19.36 -16.37
C ASP A 373 26.32 -19.60 -15.98
N LEU A 374 25.50 -18.56 -16.10
CA LEU A 374 24.07 -18.59 -15.78
C LEU A 374 23.23 -18.54 -17.06
N ASP A 375 22.19 -19.36 -17.10
CA ASP A 375 21.11 -19.30 -18.08
C ASP A 375 19.81 -19.80 -17.43
N GLU A 376 19.31 -19.00 -16.49
CA GLU A 376 18.13 -19.32 -15.70
C GLU A 376 16.90 -18.57 -16.26
N ARG A 377 15.85 -19.35 -16.55
CA ARG A 377 14.51 -18.85 -16.81
C ARG A 377 13.53 -19.54 -15.88
N TYR A 378 12.67 -18.76 -15.25
CA TYR A 378 11.68 -19.30 -14.32
C TYR A 378 10.39 -18.47 -14.35
N GLU A 379 9.27 -19.14 -14.62
CA GLU A 379 7.93 -18.57 -14.51
C GLU A 379 7.25 -19.16 -13.25
N PRO A 380 6.86 -18.33 -12.27
CA PRO A 380 6.23 -18.83 -11.06
C PRO A 380 4.83 -19.40 -11.38
N PRO A 381 4.42 -20.54 -10.78
CA PRO A 381 3.17 -21.21 -11.11
C PRO A 381 1.91 -20.43 -10.68
N PHE A 382 2.05 -19.46 -9.79
CA PHE A 382 0.96 -18.58 -9.38
C PHE A 382 1.20 -17.17 -9.93
N GLU A 383 0.33 -16.63 -10.78
CA GLU A 383 0.41 -15.25 -11.27
C GLU A 383 0.14 -14.22 -10.15
N PHE A 384 -0.65 -14.60 -9.15
CA PHE A 384 -1.05 -13.77 -8.02
C PHE A 384 -0.55 -14.42 -6.71
N ARG A 385 0.37 -13.75 -6.00
CA ARG A 385 0.96 -14.23 -4.74
C ARG A 385 0.83 -13.17 -3.67
N HIS A 386 -0.12 -13.34 -2.75
CA HIS A 386 -0.36 -12.37 -1.69
C HIS A 386 -0.28 -13.02 -0.30
N PHE A 387 0.48 -12.41 0.59
CA PHE A 387 0.47 -12.73 2.01
C PHE A 387 0.12 -11.44 2.77
N THR A 388 -0.92 -11.45 3.59
CA THR A 388 -1.26 -10.29 4.43
C THR A 388 -0.49 -10.31 5.75
N GLY A 389 -0.54 -9.23 6.52
CA GLY A 389 0.12 -9.16 7.83
C GLY A 389 1.33 -8.24 7.84
N GLU A 390 1.95 -8.06 9.01
CA GLU A 390 2.93 -6.98 9.21
C GLU A 390 4.21 -7.15 8.38
N ILE A 391 4.66 -8.39 8.18
CA ILE A 391 5.88 -8.68 7.43
C ILE A 391 5.73 -8.22 5.98
N ALA A 392 4.70 -8.68 5.28
CA ALA A 392 4.43 -8.35 3.89
C ALA A 392 3.71 -6.99 3.67
N ARG A 393 3.72 -6.09 4.67
CA ARG A 393 3.01 -4.81 4.60
C ARG A 393 3.70 -3.80 3.69
N THR A 394 5.03 -3.83 3.64
CA THR A 394 5.82 -2.85 2.87
C THR A 394 6.16 -3.36 1.47
N MET A 395 6.34 -2.43 0.54
CA MET A 395 6.78 -2.74 -0.83
C MET A 395 8.09 -3.52 -0.85
N THR A 396 9.10 -3.04 -0.11
CA THR A 396 10.41 -3.67 0.00
C THR A 396 10.33 -5.12 0.52
N SER A 397 9.53 -5.37 1.56
CA SER A 397 9.38 -6.75 2.04
C SER A 397 8.66 -7.64 1.03
N ARG A 398 7.69 -7.11 0.26
CA ARG A 398 7.07 -7.87 -0.84
C ARG A 398 8.08 -8.20 -1.95
N PHE A 399 9.02 -7.29 -2.26
CA PHE A 399 10.11 -7.58 -3.20
C PHE A 399 10.96 -8.74 -2.71
N TRP A 400 11.48 -8.64 -1.49
CA TRP A 400 12.29 -9.67 -0.84
C TRP A 400 11.65 -11.06 -0.88
N HIS A 401 10.34 -11.12 -0.69
CA HIS A 401 9.57 -12.36 -0.65
C HIS A 401 8.92 -12.74 -1.99
N ARG A 402 9.24 -12.03 -3.08
CA ARG A 402 8.67 -12.25 -4.43
C ARG A 402 7.13 -12.28 -4.46
N LEU A 403 6.50 -11.50 -3.57
CA LEU A 403 5.06 -11.35 -3.45
C LEU A 403 4.57 -10.25 -4.39
N SER A 404 3.36 -10.38 -4.91
CA SER A 404 2.74 -9.41 -5.79
C SER A 404 2.49 -8.09 -5.02
N PHE A 405 2.69 -6.94 -5.69
CA PHE A 405 2.78 -5.63 -5.03
C PHE A 405 2.07 -4.48 -5.75
N ASP A 406 1.44 -4.79 -6.88
CA ASP A 406 0.94 -3.87 -7.88
C ASP A 406 -0.56 -3.99 -8.11
N PHE A 407 -1.26 -4.65 -7.18
CA PHE A 407 -2.70 -4.81 -7.25
C PHE A 407 -3.40 -3.46 -7.42
N GLN A 408 -4.27 -3.40 -8.43
CA GLN A 408 -5.17 -2.28 -8.66
C GLN A 408 -6.58 -2.54 -8.12
N PHE A 409 -6.69 -3.55 -7.27
CA PHE A 409 -7.91 -3.98 -6.60
C PHE A 409 -7.59 -4.38 -5.15
N ASP A 410 -8.61 -4.35 -4.28
CA ASP A 410 -8.53 -4.96 -2.97
C ASP A 410 -8.88 -6.46 -3.11
N PRO A 411 -7.96 -7.40 -2.82
CA PRO A 411 -8.20 -8.82 -2.99
C PRO A 411 -9.28 -9.37 -2.04
N GLY A 412 -9.69 -8.60 -1.02
CA GLY A 412 -10.81 -8.89 -0.14
C GLY A 412 -12.11 -8.15 -0.47
N THR A 413 -12.25 -7.59 -1.68
CA THR A 413 -13.40 -6.76 -2.02
C THR A 413 -14.70 -7.57 -2.01
N HIS A 414 -15.61 -7.24 -1.09
CA HIS A 414 -17.01 -7.62 -1.13
C HIS A 414 -17.81 -6.54 -1.90
N SER A 415 -17.94 -6.70 -3.22
CA SER A 415 -18.38 -5.62 -4.12
C SER A 415 -19.90 -5.44 -4.17
N ILE A 416 -20.70 -6.47 -3.84
CA ILE A 416 -22.15 -6.40 -4.05
C ILE A 416 -22.84 -5.26 -3.29
N LYS A 417 -22.33 -4.87 -2.12
CA LYS A 417 -22.86 -3.75 -1.34
C LYS A 417 -22.66 -2.38 -2.02
N LYS A 418 -21.65 -2.27 -2.90
CA LYS A 418 -21.40 -1.09 -3.74
C LYS A 418 -22.27 -1.14 -5.00
N LEU A 419 -22.38 -2.32 -5.61
CA LEU A 419 -23.15 -2.51 -6.85
C LEU A 419 -24.67 -2.49 -6.62
N LEU A 420 -25.13 -2.87 -5.42
CA LEU A 420 -26.51 -2.75 -4.96
C LEU A 420 -26.55 -2.20 -3.52
N PRO A 421 -26.56 -0.87 -3.34
CA PRO A 421 -26.55 -0.25 -2.03
C PRO A 421 -27.73 -0.68 -1.14
N LYS A 422 -27.44 -1.04 0.12
CA LYS A 422 -28.45 -1.46 1.12
C LYS A 422 -29.62 -0.49 1.32
N PRO A 423 -29.46 0.86 1.23
CA PRO A 423 -30.59 1.78 1.35
C PRO A 423 -31.75 1.51 0.38
N LEU A 424 -31.47 0.96 -0.81
CA LEU A 424 -32.49 0.59 -1.79
C LEU A 424 -33.48 -0.46 -1.26
N PHE A 425 -33.11 -1.20 -0.20
CA PHE A 425 -33.99 -2.20 0.41
C PHE A 425 -35.30 -1.62 0.94
N VAL A 426 -35.32 -0.35 1.32
CA VAL A 426 -36.53 0.30 1.84
C VAL A 426 -37.58 0.48 0.74
N GLU A 427 -37.14 0.88 -0.45
CA GLU A 427 -38.00 1.19 -1.60
C GLU A 427 -38.25 -0.04 -2.47
N HIS A 428 -37.25 -0.92 -2.59
CA HIS A 428 -37.23 -2.10 -3.45
C HIS A 428 -36.85 -3.37 -2.67
N PRO A 429 -37.62 -3.75 -1.63
CA PRO A 429 -37.28 -4.94 -0.83
C PRO A 429 -37.20 -6.22 -1.66
N GLU A 430 -37.98 -6.34 -2.74
CA GLU A 430 -38.01 -7.47 -3.67
C GLU A 430 -36.70 -7.72 -4.42
N TRP A 431 -35.82 -6.71 -4.48
CA TRP A 431 -34.47 -6.83 -5.05
C TRP A 431 -33.50 -7.60 -4.16
N PHE A 432 -33.85 -7.81 -2.88
CA PHE A 432 -32.99 -8.42 -1.88
C PHE A 432 -33.46 -9.81 -1.47
N GLY A 433 -32.61 -10.57 -0.78
CA GLY A 433 -32.82 -11.97 -0.46
C GLY A 433 -34.10 -12.23 0.32
N TYR A 434 -34.90 -13.19 -0.14
CA TYR A 434 -36.10 -13.69 0.54
C TYR A 434 -35.73 -14.81 1.52
N CYS A 435 -36.15 -14.67 2.77
CA CYS A 435 -35.87 -15.58 3.88
C CYS A 435 -37.20 -15.98 4.57
N PRO A 436 -37.96 -16.91 3.98
CA PRO A 436 -39.25 -17.35 4.51
C PRO A 436 -39.12 -18.05 5.86
N GLU A 437 -38.02 -18.76 6.11
CA GLU A 437 -37.77 -19.45 7.38
C GLU A 437 -37.06 -18.55 8.38
N ASP A 438 -37.32 -18.76 9.68
CA ASP A 438 -36.65 -18.00 10.75
C ASP A 438 -35.18 -18.40 10.90
N GLY A 439 -34.88 -19.68 10.63
CA GLY A 439 -33.58 -20.31 10.83
C GLY A 439 -33.20 -20.48 12.31
N ASP A 440 -32.01 -21.04 12.55
CA ASP A 440 -31.49 -21.19 13.92
C ASP A 440 -31.13 -19.81 14.52
N PRO A 441 -31.69 -19.44 15.68
CA PRO A 441 -31.34 -18.18 16.36
C PRO A 441 -29.87 -18.07 16.77
N ASN A 442 -29.15 -19.19 16.90
CA ASN A 442 -27.72 -19.21 17.21
C ASN A 442 -26.86 -19.13 15.96
N PHE A 443 -27.43 -19.39 14.77
CA PHE A 443 -26.74 -19.19 13.52
C PHE A 443 -26.80 -17.71 13.13
N LYS A 444 -25.66 -17.02 13.24
CA LYS A 444 -25.52 -15.56 13.05
C LYS A 444 -26.14 -15.01 11.75
N TYR A 445 -26.24 -15.83 10.70
CA TYR A 445 -26.75 -15.43 9.39
C TYR A 445 -28.19 -15.87 9.12
N SER A 446 -28.95 -16.24 10.15
CA SER A 446 -30.38 -16.52 10.02
C SER A 446 -31.23 -15.26 10.01
N TYR A 447 -32.48 -15.39 9.56
CA TYR A 447 -33.43 -14.28 9.56
C TYR A 447 -33.68 -13.75 10.97
N ILE A 448 -33.95 -14.65 11.92
CA ILE A 448 -34.25 -14.26 13.30
C ILE A 448 -33.03 -13.69 14.02
N ALA A 449 -31.82 -14.20 13.77
CA ALA A 449 -30.59 -13.64 14.32
C ALA A 449 -30.33 -12.21 13.79
N SER A 450 -30.65 -11.97 12.51
CA SER A 450 -30.53 -10.65 11.88
C SER A 450 -31.50 -9.64 12.50
N LEU A 451 -32.76 -10.02 12.69
CA LEU A 451 -33.75 -9.17 13.36
C LEU A 451 -33.33 -8.82 14.79
N ARG A 452 -32.86 -9.80 15.57
CA ARG A 452 -32.32 -9.57 16.92
C ARG A 452 -31.11 -8.64 16.90
N GLY A 453 -30.27 -8.76 15.87
CA GLY A 453 -29.13 -7.85 15.67
C GLY A 453 -29.56 -6.40 15.47
N TYR A 454 -30.59 -6.16 14.65
CA TYR A 454 -31.17 -4.82 14.49
C TYR A 454 -31.81 -4.31 15.77
N GLU A 455 -32.63 -5.12 16.44
CA GLU A 455 -33.27 -4.77 17.70
C GLU A 455 -32.25 -4.37 18.75
N LYS A 456 -31.24 -5.22 18.99
CA LYS A 456 -30.14 -4.92 19.89
C LYS A 456 -29.44 -3.61 19.53
N THR A 457 -29.14 -3.40 18.24
CA THR A 457 -28.48 -2.16 17.80
C THR A 457 -29.34 -0.93 18.11
N LEU A 458 -30.65 -1.00 17.87
CA LEU A 458 -31.59 0.09 18.14
C LEU A 458 -31.80 0.34 19.64
N GLU A 459 -31.60 -0.67 20.48
CA GLU A 459 -31.71 -0.59 21.94
C GLU A 459 -30.42 -0.08 22.60
N THR A 460 -29.25 -0.51 22.11
CA THR A 460 -27.97 -0.28 22.81
C THR A 460 -27.13 0.84 22.23
N GLU A 461 -27.30 1.21 20.97
CA GLU A 461 -26.50 2.24 20.31
C GLU A 461 -27.30 3.55 20.22
N THR A 462 -26.80 4.62 20.85
CA THR A 462 -27.46 5.94 20.85
C THR A 462 -26.83 6.95 19.89
N ASP A 463 -25.55 6.77 19.57
CA ASP A 463 -24.74 7.81 18.91
C ASP A 463 -24.51 7.54 17.40
N ARG A 464 -25.14 6.49 16.87
CA ARG A 464 -25.03 6.09 15.47
C ARG A 464 -25.93 6.95 14.57
N THR A 465 -25.36 7.50 13.50
CA THR A 465 -26.09 8.33 12.53
C THR A 465 -27.03 7.54 11.61
N ASP A 466 -26.81 6.22 11.48
CA ASP A 466 -27.57 5.32 10.61
C ASP A 466 -28.75 4.61 11.32
N LEU A 467 -29.02 4.90 12.60
CA LEU A 467 -30.13 4.30 13.35
C LEU A 467 -31.51 4.47 12.68
N PRO A 468 -31.87 5.61 12.08
CA PRO A 468 -33.14 5.74 11.36
C PRO A 468 -33.27 4.75 10.21
N LEU A 469 -32.19 4.54 9.46
CA LEU A 469 -32.15 3.59 8.35
C LEU A 469 -32.23 2.14 8.85
N ILE A 470 -31.52 1.80 9.93
CA ILE A 470 -31.59 0.47 10.56
C ILE A 470 -33.02 0.17 11.03
N ARG A 471 -33.72 1.16 11.59
CA ARG A 471 -35.14 1.01 11.95
C ARG A 471 -36.01 0.70 10.73
N GLN A 472 -35.80 1.41 9.61
CA GLN A 472 -36.50 1.13 8.36
C GLN A 472 -36.18 -0.27 7.81
N PHE A 473 -34.93 -0.72 7.91
CA PHE A 473 -34.53 -2.08 7.54
C PHE A 473 -35.24 -3.13 8.40
N TYR A 474 -35.28 -2.95 9.73
CA TYR A 474 -35.96 -3.85 10.65
C TYR A 474 -37.46 -3.98 10.32
N GLU A 475 -38.17 -2.86 10.16
CA GLU A 475 -39.60 -2.88 9.83
C GLU A 475 -39.89 -3.46 8.45
N THR A 476 -39.06 -3.14 7.46
CA THR A 476 -39.18 -3.69 6.10
C THR A 476 -38.92 -5.20 6.09
N ALA A 477 -37.90 -5.66 6.84
CA ALA A 477 -37.59 -7.08 6.96
C ALA A 477 -38.75 -7.86 7.60
N LYS A 478 -39.39 -7.32 8.65
CA LYS A 478 -40.58 -7.92 9.28
C LYS A 478 -41.78 -8.02 8.33
N ARG A 479 -42.03 -6.95 7.57
CA ARG A 479 -43.17 -6.90 6.62
C ARG A 479 -42.98 -7.84 5.43
N THR A 480 -41.75 -7.97 4.92
CA THR A 480 -41.49 -8.58 3.61
C THR A 480 -40.83 -9.96 3.68
N ARG A 481 -40.34 -10.37 4.86
CA ARG A 481 -39.49 -11.57 5.02
C ARG A 481 -38.24 -11.53 4.13
N ARG A 482 -37.62 -10.36 4.02
CA ARG A 482 -36.40 -10.13 3.24
C ARG A 482 -35.33 -9.45 4.08
N LEU A 483 -34.07 -9.61 3.69
CA LEU A 483 -32.94 -8.98 4.36
C LEU A 483 -32.06 -8.22 3.36
N PRO A 484 -31.52 -7.03 3.72
CA PRO A 484 -30.64 -6.24 2.86
C PRO A 484 -29.21 -6.81 2.77
N ALA A 485 -28.96 -8.02 3.26
CA ALA A 485 -27.60 -8.58 3.33
C ALA A 485 -27.07 -8.98 1.94
N HIS A 486 -27.92 -9.60 1.11
CA HIS A 486 -27.57 -10.03 -0.25
C HIS A 486 -28.73 -9.77 -1.22
N PRO A 487 -28.45 -9.56 -2.52
CA PRO A 487 -29.47 -9.41 -3.54
C PRO A 487 -30.21 -10.73 -3.85
N CYS A 488 -31.39 -10.61 -4.45
CA CYS A 488 -32.01 -11.69 -5.20
C CYS A 488 -31.42 -11.71 -6.62
N LEU A 489 -30.60 -12.72 -6.93
CA LEU A 489 -29.89 -12.83 -8.22
C LEU A 489 -30.79 -13.17 -9.43
N HIS A 490 -32.08 -13.39 -9.19
CA HIS A 490 -33.10 -13.67 -10.20
C HIS A 490 -34.16 -12.57 -10.32
N HIS A 491 -34.06 -11.49 -9.54
CA HIS A 491 -34.96 -10.35 -9.72
C HIS A 491 -34.48 -9.50 -10.92
N PRO A 492 -35.28 -9.32 -12.00
CA PRO A 492 -34.80 -8.70 -13.23
C PRO A 492 -34.20 -7.31 -13.02
N ASP A 493 -34.86 -6.47 -12.24
CA ASP A 493 -34.39 -5.11 -11.99
C ASP A 493 -33.14 -5.06 -11.12
N ALA A 494 -33.01 -5.97 -10.14
CA ALA A 494 -31.83 -6.03 -9.29
C ALA A 494 -30.60 -6.47 -10.10
N THR A 495 -30.76 -7.54 -10.89
CA THR A 495 -29.74 -8.05 -11.81
C THR A 495 -29.32 -6.98 -12.82
N ARG A 496 -30.27 -6.25 -13.40
CA ARG A 496 -29.98 -5.15 -14.33
C ARG A 496 -29.20 -4.04 -13.64
N THR A 497 -29.65 -3.55 -12.48
CA THR A 497 -28.97 -2.48 -11.74
C THR A 497 -27.55 -2.87 -11.32
N ILE A 498 -27.34 -4.08 -10.82
CA ILE A 498 -25.99 -4.56 -10.47
C ILE A 498 -25.10 -4.61 -11.72
N THR A 499 -25.63 -5.11 -12.83
CA THR A 499 -24.89 -5.19 -14.11
C THR A 499 -24.50 -3.80 -14.61
N GLU A 500 -25.43 -2.86 -14.65
CA GLU A 500 -25.18 -1.48 -15.08
C GLU A 500 -24.11 -0.81 -14.20
N ASN A 501 -24.20 -0.97 -12.88
CA ASN A 501 -23.21 -0.43 -11.95
C ASN A 501 -21.83 -1.09 -12.10
N ALA A 502 -21.78 -2.41 -12.32
CA ALA A 502 -20.53 -3.14 -12.53
C ALA A 502 -19.85 -2.71 -13.83
N LEU A 503 -20.62 -2.55 -14.91
CA LEU A 503 -20.10 -2.04 -16.19
C LEU A 503 -19.65 -0.58 -16.06
N ALA A 504 -20.40 0.27 -15.36
CA ALA A 504 -20.00 1.66 -15.13
C ALA A 504 -18.70 1.76 -14.32
N GLU A 505 -18.52 0.90 -13.31
CA GLU A 505 -17.27 0.78 -12.58
C GLU A 505 -16.13 0.31 -13.47
N LEU A 506 -16.35 -0.71 -14.31
CA LEU A 506 -15.36 -1.17 -15.27
C LEU A 506 -14.91 -0.05 -16.21
N GLU A 507 -15.84 0.67 -16.85
CA GLU A 507 -15.49 1.76 -17.78
C GLU A 507 -14.69 2.88 -17.11
N LYS A 508 -14.93 3.10 -15.81
CA LYS A 508 -14.19 4.09 -15.03
C LYS A 508 -12.76 3.62 -14.70
N GLU A 509 -12.61 2.37 -14.26
CA GLU A 509 -11.33 1.87 -13.73
C GLU A 509 -10.43 1.29 -14.84
N TYR A 510 -11.01 0.73 -15.92
CA TYR A 510 -10.27 0.06 -17.00
C TYR A 510 -9.15 0.91 -17.65
N PRO A 511 -9.31 2.22 -17.91
CA PRO A 511 -8.22 3.06 -18.44
C PRO A 511 -7.01 3.17 -17.51
N THR A 512 -7.18 2.82 -16.22
CA THR A 512 -6.09 2.74 -15.26
C THR A 512 -5.44 1.35 -15.24
N TRP A 513 -6.10 0.31 -15.70
CA TRP A 513 -5.55 -1.05 -15.64
C TRP A 513 -4.54 -1.31 -16.76
N LYS A 514 -3.25 -1.40 -16.40
CA LYS A 514 -2.16 -1.62 -17.36
C LYS A 514 -1.83 -3.08 -17.58
N TYR A 515 -1.79 -3.87 -16.50
CA TYR A 515 -1.32 -5.26 -16.53
C TYR A 515 -2.40 -6.25 -16.12
N SER A 516 -2.24 -7.47 -16.60
CA SER A 516 -3.02 -8.62 -16.14
C SER A 516 -2.56 -9.08 -14.74
N PRO A 517 -3.45 -9.73 -13.97
CA PRO A 517 -4.86 -9.95 -14.26
C PRO A 517 -5.71 -8.68 -14.02
N LYS A 518 -6.57 -8.33 -14.99
CA LYS A 518 -7.57 -7.26 -14.86
C LYS A 518 -8.88 -7.85 -14.37
N VAL A 519 -9.28 -7.54 -13.14
CA VAL A 519 -10.42 -8.21 -12.49
C VAL A 519 -11.51 -7.21 -12.11
N LEU A 520 -12.70 -7.36 -12.72
CA LEU A 520 -13.93 -6.75 -12.25
C LEU A 520 -14.57 -7.64 -11.18
N TRP A 521 -14.57 -7.18 -9.93
CA TRP A 521 -15.13 -7.96 -8.82
C TRP A 521 -16.66 -7.88 -8.78
N VAL A 522 -17.32 -9.03 -8.89
CA VAL A 522 -18.76 -9.21 -8.65
C VAL A 522 -18.92 -10.29 -7.57
N THR A 523 -18.73 -9.87 -6.32
CA THR A 523 -18.57 -10.78 -5.19
C THR A 523 -19.64 -10.54 -4.13
N GLN A 524 -20.10 -11.64 -3.53
CA GLN A 524 -21.07 -11.64 -2.44
C GLN A 524 -20.58 -10.84 -1.20
N ASP A 525 -21.49 -10.32 -0.37
CA ASP A 525 -21.13 -9.70 0.93
C ASP A 525 -20.67 -10.77 1.95
N ASP A 526 -20.14 -10.31 3.08
CA ASP A 526 -19.79 -11.21 4.17
C ASP A 526 -21.05 -11.87 4.79
N GLY A 527 -21.10 -13.20 4.74
CA GLY A 527 -22.15 -13.97 5.39
C GLY A 527 -22.62 -15.20 4.63
N ALA A 528 -23.52 -15.95 5.26
CA ALA A 528 -24.09 -17.18 4.72
C ALA A 528 -25.57 -17.03 4.34
N TYR A 529 -26.01 -15.83 3.95
CA TYR A 529 -27.41 -15.56 3.61
C TYR A 529 -27.75 -16.11 2.22
N ILE A 530 -28.85 -16.88 2.15
CA ILE A 530 -29.33 -17.50 0.91
C ILE A 530 -30.71 -16.93 0.59
N CYS A 531 -30.92 -16.52 -0.66
CA CYS A 531 -32.25 -16.15 -1.14
C CYS A 531 -33.03 -17.42 -1.47
N GLU A 532 -34.20 -17.57 -0.86
CA GLU A 532 -35.07 -18.75 -0.99
C GLU A 532 -36.33 -18.47 -1.81
N CYS A 533 -36.30 -17.44 -2.68
CA CYS A 533 -37.41 -17.24 -3.62
C CYS A 533 -37.49 -18.43 -4.61
N PRO A 534 -38.67 -18.74 -5.19
CA PRO A 534 -38.85 -19.92 -6.03
C PRO A 534 -37.82 -20.07 -7.17
N PRO A 535 -37.44 -19.00 -7.91
CA PRO A 535 -36.39 -19.09 -8.92
C PRO A 535 -35.01 -19.48 -8.36
N CYS A 536 -34.59 -18.87 -7.25
CA CYS A 536 -33.31 -19.19 -6.62
C CYS A 536 -33.28 -20.63 -6.13
N LYS A 537 -34.37 -21.12 -5.52
CA LYS A 537 -34.47 -22.51 -5.03
C LYS A 537 -34.43 -23.50 -6.18
N ALA A 538 -35.15 -23.25 -7.26
CA ALA A 538 -35.17 -24.14 -8.42
C ALA A 538 -33.76 -24.38 -8.98
N VAL A 539 -32.93 -23.34 -9.08
CA VAL A 539 -31.54 -23.47 -9.55
C VAL A 539 -30.68 -24.26 -8.56
N ILE A 540 -30.85 -24.06 -7.25
CA ILE A 540 -30.09 -24.79 -6.23
C ILE A 540 -30.47 -26.27 -6.24
N GLU A 541 -31.75 -26.59 -6.37
CA GLU A 541 -32.27 -27.96 -6.44
C GLU A 541 -31.79 -28.68 -7.71
N GLU A 542 -31.79 -27.99 -8.85
CA GLU A 542 -31.29 -28.50 -10.13
C GLU A 542 -29.79 -28.83 -10.08
N GLU A 543 -28.99 -27.93 -9.53
CA GLU A 543 -27.52 -28.01 -9.57
C GLU A 543 -26.90 -28.66 -8.33
N GLY A 544 -27.68 -28.83 -7.26
CA GLY A 544 -27.20 -29.35 -5.97
C GLY A 544 -26.22 -28.43 -5.24
N SER A 545 -26.19 -27.13 -5.57
CA SER A 545 -25.26 -26.16 -4.96
C SER A 545 -25.79 -24.73 -4.91
N ASN A 546 -25.50 -24.03 -3.82
CA ASN A 546 -25.83 -22.61 -3.66
C ASN A 546 -25.00 -21.69 -4.59
N SER A 547 -23.81 -22.11 -5.02
CA SER A 547 -22.98 -21.31 -5.92
C SER A 547 -23.58 -21.19 -7.32
N ALA A 548 -24.50 -22.09 -7.69
CA ALA A 548 -25.15 -22.11 -9.00
C ALA A 548 -25.80 -20.76 -9.37
N ASN A 549 -26.46 -20.12 -8.40
CA ASN A 549 -27.06 -18.79 -8.62
C ASN A 549 -26.00 -17.72 -8.91
N TRP A 550 -24.87 -17.75 -8.19
CA TRP A 550 -23.75 -16.85 -8.45
C TRP A 550 -23.09 -17.11 -9.80
N VAL A 551 -22.87 -18.38 -10.17
CA VAL A 551 -22.29 -18.73 -11.48
C VAL A 551 -23.19 -18.25 -12.62
N ARG A 552 -24.52 -18.51 -12.56
CA ARG A 552 -25.45 -18.02 -13.60
C ARG A 552 -25.43 -16.49 -13.70
N PHE A 553 -25.46 -15.81 -12.56
CA PHE A 553 -25.48 -14.35 -12.51
C PHE A 553 -24.19 -13.74 -13.06
N VAL A 554 -23.03 -14.20 -12.59
CA VAL A 554 -21.71 -13.71 -13.01
C VAL A 554 -21.45 -14.00 -14.47
N ASN A 555 -21.86 -15.18 -14.98
CA ASN A 555 -21.77 -15.50 -16.41
C ASN A 555 -22.52 -14.48 -17.28
N SER A 556 -23.67 -13.96 -16.83
CA SER A 556 -24.45 -12.96 -17.58
C SER A 556 -23.77 -11.59 -17.66
N ILE A 557 -22.98 -11.23 -16.65
CA ILE A 557 -22.17 -10.00 -16.63
C ILE A 557 -20.91 -10.23 -17.48
N ALA A 558 -20.25 -11.36 -17.31
CA ALA A 558 -19.04 -11.73 -18.04
C ALA A 558 -19.26 -11.78 -19.57
N GLU A 559 -20.43 -12.22 -20.04
CA GLU A 559 -20.80 -12.14 -21.46
C GLU A 559 -20.87 -10.69 -21.98
N GLN A 560 -21.26 -9.72 -21.14
CA GLN A 560 -21.30 -8.31 -21.52
C GLN A 560 -19.93 -7.65 -21.47
N VAL A 561 -19.11 -8.02 -20.48
CA VAL A 561 -17.72 -7.55 -20.36
C VAL A 561 -16.91 -8.01 -21.56
N GLU A 562 -16.99 -9.29 -21.94
CA GLU A 562 -16.25 -9.88 -23.07
C GLU A 562 -16.49 -9.14 -24.41
N LYS A 563 -17.69 -8.59 -24.60
CA LYS A 563 -18.05 -7.84 -25.83
C LYS A 563 -17.26 -6.53 -26.00
N ARG A 564 -16.73 -5.95 -24.92
CA ARG A 564 -16.03 -4.65 -24.93
C ARG A 564 -14.59 -4.73 -24.43
N HIS A 565 -14.34 -5.58 -23.44
CA HIS A 565 -13.07 -5.74 -22.73
C HIS A 565 -12.74 -7.23 -22.58
N PRO A 566 -12.33 -7.92 -23.68
CA PRO A 566 -12.10 -9.37 -23.69
C PRO A 566 -10.92 -9.82 -22.83
N ASP A 567 -10.06 -8.89 -22.41
CA ASP A 567 -8.91 -9.09 -21.52
C ASP A 567 -9.26 -8.93 -20.02
N VAL A 568 -10.53 -8.69 -19.68
CA VAL A 568 -11.01 -8.51 -18.30
C VAL A 568 -11.70 -9.76 -17.79
N LEU A 569 -11.27 -10.22 -16.62
CA LEU A 569 -11.90 -11.28 -15.85
C LEU A 569 -13.02 -10.70 -14.97
N VAL A 570 -14.12 -11.44 -14.82
CA VAL A 570 -15.15 -11.16 -13.81
C VAL A 570 -14.95 -12.10 -12.63
N GLY A 571 -14.53 -11.53 -11.49
CA GLY A 571 -14.19 -12.29 -10.29
C GLY A 571 -15.41 -12.56 -9.40
N MET A 572 -15.57 -13.81 -8.96
CA MET A 572 -16.58 -14.21 -7.98
C MET A 572 -15.97 -15.02 -6.83
N PHE A 573 -16.62 -14.99 -5.66
CA PHE A 573 -16.22 -15.84 -4.55
C PHE A 573 -16.94 -17.19 -4.57
N ALA A 574 -16.21 -18.26 -4.27
CA ALA A 574 -16.74 -19.49 -3.71
C ALA A 574 -16.45 -19.47 -2.20
N TYR A 575 -17.38 -18.92 -1.42
CA TYR A 575 -17.16 -18.51 -0.03
C TYR A 575 -18.35 -18.85 0.86
N LEU A 576 -18.09 -19.46 2.01
CA LEU A 576 -19.15 -19.92 2.93
C LEU A 576 -20.17 -20.80 2.18
N HIS A 577 -21.44 -20.40 2.16
CA HIS A 577 -22.52 -21.16 1.56
C HIS A 577 -22.30 -21.48 0.07
N SER A 578 -21.47 -20.73 -0.66
CA SER A 578 -21.14 -20.93 -2.08
C SER A 578 -19.83 -21.69 -2.36
N GLU A 579 -19.19 -22.30 -1.35
CA GLU A 579 -17.95 -23.09 -1.54
C GLU A 579 -18.13 -24.31 -2.47
N ALA A 580 -19.29 -24.96 -2.41
CA ALA A 580 -19.57 -26.14 -3.23
C ALA A 580 -19.73 -25.75 -4.70
N PRO A 581 -19.08 -26.41 -5.67
CA PRO A 581 -19.33 -26.17 -7.10
C PRO A 581 -20.69 -26.72 -7.56
N PRO A 582 -21.30 -26.13 -8.60
CA PRO A 582 -22.50 -26.67 -9.22
C PRO A 582 -22.22 -27.97 -9.99
N LYS A 583 -23.25 -28.78 -10.21
CA LYS A 583 -23.13 -30.08 -10.88
C LYS A 583 -22.83 -29.93 -12.37
N THR A 584 -23.64 -29.12 -13.07
CA THR A 584 -23.64 -29.02 -14.55
C THR A 584 -23.26 -27.64 -15.06
N LEU A 585 -23.55 -26.56 -14.32
CA LEU A 585 -23.10 -25.21 -14.70
C LEU A 585 -21.59 -25.08 -14.68
N LYS A 586 -21.06 -24.27 -15.59
CA LYS A 586 -19.65 -23.89 -15.63
C LYS A 586 -19.50 -22.37 -15.67
N PRO A 587 -18.50 -21.80 -14.98
CA PRO A 587 -18.05 -20.43 -15.23
C PRO A 587 -17.68 -20.24 -16.72
N ARG A 588 -17.89 -19.04 -17.27
CA ARG A 588 -17.36 -18.68 -18.60
C ARG A 588 -15.83 -18.58 -18.57
N ASP A 589 -15.20 -18.61 -19.73
CA ASP A 589 -13.74 -18.53 -19.89
C ASP A 589 -13.11 -17.27 -19.26
N ASN A 590 -13.86 -16.16 -19.22
CA ASN A 590 -13.44 -14.90 -18.59
C ASN A 590 -14.01 -14.73 -17.16
N VAL A 591 -14.38 -15.81 -16.46
CA VAL A 591 -14.79 -15.78 -15.05
C VAL A 591 -13.69 -16.36 -14.18
N LEU A 592 -13.28 -15.58 -13.19
CA LEU A 592 -12.35 -15.98 -12.15
C LEU A 592 -13.13 -16.49 -10.94
N VAL A 593 -12.95 -17.76 -10.58
CA VAL A 593 -13.47 -18.32 -9.33
C VAL A 593 -12.43 -18.15 -8.24
N TYR A 594 -12.79 -17.51 -7.14
CA TYR A 594 -11.89 -17.29 -6.01
C TYR A 594 -12.40 -18.02 -4.76
N SER A 595 -11.78 -19.15 -4.44
CA SER A 595 -12.20 -20.05 -3.35
C SER A 595 -11.65 -19.59 -2.00
N ALA A 596 -12.53 -19.15 -1.10
CA ALA A 596 -12.14 -18.73 0.25
C ALA A 596 -12.34 -19.87 1.26
N LEU A 597 -11.23 -20.37 1.80
CA LEU A 597 -11.17 -21.57 2.63
C LEU A 597 -11.44 -21.31 4.12
N LEU A 598 -12.33 -20.37 4.46
CA LEU A 598 -12.56 -19.94 5.85
C LEU A 598 -13.09 -21.08 6.73
N ARG A 599 -13.90 -21.98 6.15
CA ARG A 599 -14.52 -23.11 6.84
C ARG A 599 -13.73 -24.40 6.74
N SER A 600 -12.51 -24.39 6.22
CA SER A 600 -11.64 -25.57 6.25
C SER A 600 -10.95 -25.68 7.62
N ASN A 601 -10.65 -26.91 8.03
CA ASN A 601 -9.88 -27.13 9.25
C ASN A 601 -8.43 -26.70 8.98
N LYS A 602 -7.88 -25.84 9.83
CA LYS A 602 -6.50 -25.37 9.73
C LYS A 602 -5.50 -26.30 10.42
N ARG A 603 -5.94 -27.46 10.93
CA ARG A 603 -5.05 -28.45 11.57
C ARG A 603 -4.15 -29.16 10.56
N ASP A 604 -4.68 -29.48 9.39
CA ASP A 604 -3.97 -30.23 8.33
C ASP A 604 -4.18 -29.57 6.96
N PRO A 605 -3.34 -29.90 5.97
CA PRO A 605 -3.56 -29.51 4.58
C PRO A 605 -4.99 -29.83 4.11
N VAL A 606 -5.57 -28.93 3.30
CA VAL A 606 -6.97 -29.02 2.86
C VAL A 606 -7.25 -30.28 2.04
N GLU A 607 -6.22 -30.85 1.41
CA GLU A 607 -6.30 -32.11 0.66
C GLU A 607 -6.70 -33.31 1.52
N HIS A 608 -6.42 -33.28 2.83
CA HIS A 608 -6.83 -34.34 3.77
C HIS A 608 -8.32 -34.30 4.09
N TYR A 609 -9.00 -33.20 3.77
CA TYR A 609 -10.43 -33.02 4.01
C TYR A 609 -11.20 -33.24 2.71
N GLU A 610 -11.55 -34.51 2.46
CA GLU A 610 -12.16 -35.01 1.22
C GLU A 610 -13.27 -34.12 0.65
N LYS A 611 -14.15 -33.57 1.50
CA LYS A 611 -15.20 -32.63 1.08
C LYS A 611 -14.64 -31.37 0.43
N HIS A 612 -13.70 -30.68 1.08
CA HIS A 612 -13.12 -29.44 0.56
C HIS A 612 -12.16 -29.72 -0.60
N ALA A 613 -11.36 -30.80 -0.50
CA ALA A 613 -10.45 -31.22 -1.57
C ALA A 613 -11.20 -31.51 -2.87
N ARG A 614 -12.35 -32.20 -2.81
CA ARG A 614 -13.20 -32.47 -3.98
C ARG A 614 -13.78 -31.20 -4.57
N TRP A 615 -14.20 -30.24 -3.75
CA TRP A 615 -14.72 -28.96 -4.24
C TRP A 615 -13.65 -28.16 -4.97
N LEU A 616 -12.43 -28.08 -4.41
CA LEU A 616 -11.31 -27.40 -5.06
C LEU A 616 -10.93 -28.07 -6.38
N ARG A 617 -10.80 -29.42 -6.40
CA ARG A 617 -10.57 -30.17 -7.65
C ARG A 617 -11.62 -29.85 -8.70
N ARG A 618 -12.89 -29.88 -8.31
CA ARG A 618 -13.99 -29.62 -9.23
C ARG A 618 -14.01 -28.18 -9.74
N TRP A 619 -13.65 -27.20 -8.92
CA TRP A 619 -13.48 -25.82 -9.41
C TRP A 619 -12.35 -25.71 -10.44
N GLY A 620 -11.18 -26.32 -10.18
CA GLY A 620 -10.07 -26.37 -11.13
C GLY A 620 -10.41 -27.11 -12.43
N GLU A 621 -11.35 -28.06 -12.40
CA GLU A 621 -11.84 -28.76 -13.61
C GLU A 621 -12.79 -27.92 -14.48
N ILE A 622 -13.54 -26.98 -13.90
CA ILE A 622 -14.63 -26.27 -14.61
C ILE A 622 -14.38 -24.79 -14.84
N ALA A 623 -13.47 -24.17 -14.08
CA ALA A 623 -13.09 -22.78 -14.23
C ALA A 623 -11.74 -22.70 -14.93
N LYS A 624 -11.60 -21.78 -15.90
CA LYS A 624 -10.32 -21.53 -16.58
C LYS A 624 -9.35 -20.74 -15.70
N HIS A 625 -9.89 -19.91 -14.79
CA HIS A 625 -9.15 -19.10 -13.84
C HIS A 625 -9.64 -19.43 -12.42
N HIS A 626 -8.73 -19.85 -11.55
CA HIS A 626 -9.08 -20.32 -10.20
C HIS A 626 -8.04 -19.86 -9.19
N TRP A 627 -8.44 -18.92 -8.34
CA TRP A 627 -7.63 -18.48 -7.20
C TRP A 627 -8.10 -19.09 -5.89
N VAL A 628 -7.22 -19.10 -4.90
CA VAL A 628 -7.53 -19.54 -3.53
C VAL A 628 -7.15 -18.48 -2.49
N TRP A 629 -8.09 -18.18 -1.60
CA TRP A 629 -7.88 -17.39 -0.39
C TRP A 629 -7.85 -18.33 0.81
N ASP A 630 -6.66 -18.55 1.36
CA ASP A 630 -6.44 -19.32 2.58
C ASP A 630 -6.18 -18.40 3.78
N TYR A 631 -6.34 -18.93 4.99
CA TYR A 631 -6.36 -18.16 6.22
C TYR A 631 -5.37 -18.73 7.23
N ASP A 632 -4.37 -17.91 7.55
CA ASP A 632 -3.30 -18.22 8.49
C ASP A 632 -3.66 -17.85 9.92
N ALA A 633 -4.49 -16.83 10.13
CA ALA A 633 -4.74 -16.33 11.47
C ALA A 633 -5.89 -17.01 12.23
N ASN A 634 -5.76 -17.05 13.55
CA ASN A 634 -6.91 -17.02 14.45
C ASN A 634 -7.36 -15.56 14.64
N PHE A 635 -8.28 -15.08 13.82
CA PHE A 635 -8.85 -13.74 13.86
C PHE A 635 -9.50 -13.36 15.18
N ARG A 636 -9.89 -14.35 16.00
CA ARG A 636 -10.39 -14.08 17.35
C ARG A 636 -9.28 -13.66 18.32
N ASN A 637 -8.09 -14.24 18.20
CA ASN A 637 -6.95 -14.06 19.09
C ASN A 637 -5.62 -14.30 18.34
N TYR A 638 -4.99 -13.24 17.83
CA TYR A 638 -3.73 -13.36 17.06
C TYR A 638 -2.54 -13.86 17.89
N TYR A 639 -2.61 -13.66 19.21
CA TYR A 639 -1.54 -13.89 20.18
C TYR A 639 -1.51 -15.31 20.74
N GLN A 640 -2.55 -16.11 20.52
CA GLN A 640 -2.58 -17.50 20.93
C GLN A 640 -1.83 -18.38 19.91
N PRO A 641 -1.20 -19.51 20.34
CA PRO A 641 -0.61 -20.46 19.42
C PRO A 641 -1.64 -20.93 18.38
N HIS A 642 -1.27 -20.89 17.10
CA HIS A 642 -2.13 -21.34 16.00
C HIS A 642 -1.33 -22.31 15.12
N PRO A 643 -1.26 -23.60 15.49
CA PRO A 643 -0.28 -24.54 14.95
C PRO A 643 -0.68 -25.13 13.60
N ASN A 644 -0.81 -24.26 12.60
CA ASN A 644 -1.03 -24.62 11.20
C ASN A 644 0.25 -24.37 10.35
N TYR A 645 1.43 -24.44 10.98
CA TYR A 645 2.71 -23.99 10.42
C TYR A 645 3.08 -24.63 9.06
N TYR A 646 2.68 -25.89 8.84
CA TYR A 646 2.90 -26.61 7.58
C TYR A 646 1.71 -26.54 6.60
N VAL A 647 0.55 -26.08 7.06
CA VAL A 647 -0.69 -26.17 6.28
C VAL A 647 -0.63 -25.30 5.03
N HIS A 648 -0.25 -24.02 5.15
CA HIS A 648 -0.19 -23.14 3.97
C HIS A 648 0.90 -23.56 2.98
N PRO A 649 2.15 -23.84 3.40
CA PRO A 649 3.16 -24.39 2.52
C PRO A 649 2.72 -25.63 1.74
N LEU A 650 2.15 -26.64 2.42
CA LEU A 650 1.70 -27.87 1.76
C LEU A 650 0.47 -27.63 0.89
N ASN A 651 -0.42 -26.72 1.29
CA ASN A 651 -1.55 -26.30 0.47
C ASN A 651 -1.08 -25.68 -0.86
N MET A 652 0.03 -24.91 -0.90
CA MET A 652 0.55 -24.38 -2.18
C MET A 652 0.88 -25.49 -3.17
N ARG A 653 1.50 -26.59 -2.72
CA ARG A 653 1.76 -27.76 -3.57
C ARG A 653 0.47 -28.37 -4.10
N PHE A 654 -0.52 -28.54 -3.23
CA PHE A 654 -1.82 -29.06 -3.63
C PHE A 654 -2.52 -28.13 -4.64
N PHE A 655 -2.52 -26.82 -4.40
CA PHE A 655 -3.12 -25.81 -5.27
C PHE A 655 -2.49 -25.84 -6.67
N ARG A 656 -1.16 -25.88 -6.76
CA ARG A 656 -0.47 -26.06 -8.04
C ARG A 656 -0.93 -27.32 -8.77
N ALA A 657 -1.05 -28.45 -8.08
CA ALA A 657 -1.50 -29.71 -8.67
C ALA A 657 -2.95 -29.66 -9.21
N LEU A 658 -3.76 -28.70 -8.75
CA LEU A 658 -5.11 -28.47 -9.23
C LEU A 658 -5.19 -27.46 -10.40
N GLY A 659 -4.09 -26.81 -10.76
CA GLY A 659 -4.09 -25.72 -11.73
C GLY A 659 -4.60 -24.38 -11.18
N VAL A 660 -4.58 -24.20 -9.85
CA VAL A 660 -4.81 -22.89 -9.23
C VAL A 660 -3.68 -21.96 -9.66
N ASP A 661 -4.03 -20.80 -10.22
CA ASP A 661 -3.10 -19.82 -10.77
C ASP A 661 -2.91 -18.59 -9.85
N GLY A 662 -3.63 -18.50 -8.73
CA GLY A 662 -3.44 -17.42 -7.76
C GLY A 662 -3.72 -17.81 -6.31
N ALA A 663 -2.92 -17.28 -5.38
CA ALA A 663 -3.04 -17.57 -3.96
C ALA A 663 -2.91 -16.31 -3.09
N LEU A 664 -3.85 -16.17 -2.15
CA LEU A 664 -3.76 -15.27 -1.01
C LEU A 664 -3.73 -16.08 0.28
N VAL A 665 -2.83 -15.71 1.20
CA VAL A 665 -2.85 -16.19 2.58
C VAL A 665 -3.08 -14.99 3.51
N GLN A 666 -4.23 -14.98 4.16
CA GLN A 666 -4.59 -13.92 5.10
C GLN A 666 -4.07 -14.26 6.49
N ALA A 667 -2.99 -13.59 6.89
CA ALA A 667 -2.40 -13.68 8.21
C ALA A 667 -2.85 -12.54 9.13
N ALA A 668 -2.41 -12.67 10.39
CA ALA A 668 -2.77 -11.75 11.46
C ALA A 668 -2.20 -10.34 11.23
N GLN A 669 -2.99 -9.33 11.61
CA GLN A 669 -2.56 -7.93 11.58
C GLN A 669 -1.76 -7.59 12.85
N GLY A 670 -0.84 -6.62 12.75
CA GLY A 670 -0.04 -6.16 13.87
C GLY A 670 1.10 -7.12 14.25
N LYS A 671 1.71 -6.86 15.42
CA LYS A 671 2.88 -7.61 15.91
C LYS A 671 2.52 -8.78 16.83
N ALA A 672 1.22 -9.03 17.05
CA ALA A 672 0.74 -10.02 18.01
C ALA A 672 0.73 -11.44 17.46
N ALA A 673 1.03 -11.64 16.18
CA ALA A 673 0.88 -12.91 15.48
C ALA A 673 1.91 -13.98 15.88
N ASP A 674 1.44 -15.22 16.03
CA ASP A 674 2.27 -16.42 16.29
C ASP A 674 3.25 -16.70 15.13
N LEU A 675 4.54 -16.73 15.45
CA LEU A 675 5.69 -16.98 14.54
C LEU A 675 5.59 -16.29 13.17
N ALA A 676 5.06 -15.06 13.12
CA ALA A 676 4.68 -14.41 11.86
C ALA A 676 5.81 -14.23 10.84
N ALA A 677 7.04 -13.94 11.29
CA ALA A 677 8.18 -13.81 10.38
C ALA A 677 8.47 -15.11 9.64
N MET A 678 8.49 -16.24 10.36
CA MET A 678 8.69 -17.57 9.77
C MET A 678 7.56 -17.91 8.80
N ARG A 679 6.31 -17.72 9.23
CA ARG A 679 5.14 -18.09 8.44
C ARG A 679 5.07 -17.29 7.13
N ALA A 680 5.33 -15.98 7.20
CA ALA A 680 5.41 -15.13 6.01
C ALA A 680 6.54 -15.56 5.08
N TRP A 681 7.74 -15.77 5.62
CA TRP A 681 8.90 -16.16 4.82
C TRP A 681 8.71 -17.51 4.13
N VAL A 682 8.38 -18.56 4.89
CA VAL A 682 8.22 -19.93 4.35
C VAL A 682 7.06 -20.00 3.37
N THR A 683 5.92 -19.38 3.68
CA THR A 683 4.77 -19.37 2.77
C THR A 683 5.11 -18.64 1.47
N ALA A 684 5.84 -17.53 1.52
CA ALA A 684 6.24 -16.81 0.33
C ALA A 684 7.24 -17.60 -0.54
N GLN A 685 8.20 -18.31 0.09
CA GLN A 685 9.09 -19.23 -0.66
C GLN A 685 8.29 -20.32 -1.38
N MET A 686 7.24 -20.86 -0.73
CA MET A 686 6.38 -21.91 -1.30
C MET A 686 5.36 -21.38 -2.31
N MET A 687 5.00 -20.10 -2.26
CA MET A 687 4.26 -19.42 -3.32
C MET A 687 5.16 -19.18 -4.54
N TRP A 688 6.45 -18.96 -4.35
CA TRP A 688 7.39 -18.85 -5.46
C TRP A 688 7.67 -20.20 -6.10
N ASP A 689 8.01 -21.21 -5.29
CA ASP A 689 8.32 -22.58 -5.71
C ASP A 689 7.61 -23.61 -4.80
N PRO A 690 6.44 -24.13 -5.22
CA PRO A 690 5.64 -25.08 -4.44
C PRO A 690 6.24 -26.50 -4.34
N ASP A 691 7.29 -26.82 -5.11
CA ASP A 691 7.90 -28.16 -5.10
C ASP A 691 8.88 -28.35 -3.94
N ARG A 692 9.30 -27.26 -3.29
CA ARG A 692 10.21 -27.31 -2.14
C ARG A 692 9.60 -28.07 -0.97
N ASP A 693 10.46 -28.63 -0.12
CA ASP A 693 10.05 -29.16 1.18
C ASP A 693 10.00 -27.99 2.20
N PRO A 694 8.84 -27.75 2.84
CA PRO A 694 8.73 -26.71 3.86
C PRO A 694 9.59 -26.95 5.09
N ARG A 695 9.95 -28.19 5.43
CA ARG A 695 10.70 -28.45 6.68
C ARG A 695 12.13 -27.92 6.62
N PRO A 696 12.93 -28.19 5.58
CA PRO A 696 14.23 -27.52 5.39
C PRO A 696 14.14 -26.00 5.38
N LEU A 697 13.12 -25.42 4.72
CA LEU A 697 12.86 -23.98 4.73
C LEU A 697 12.65 -23.43 6.14
N MET A 698 11.82 -24.10 6.95
CA MET A 698 11.59 -23.70 8.34
C MET A 698 12.86 -23.81 9.17
N VAL A 699 13.64 -24.89 9.03
CA VAL A 699 14.92 -25.04 9.73
C VAL A 699 15.91 -23.95 9.34
N GLU A 700 16.03 -23.66 8.05
CA GLU A 700 16.85 -22.57 7.52
C GLU A 700 16.43 -21.23 8.14
N PHE A 701 15.15 -20.90 8.10
CA PHE A 701 14.61 -19.69 8.74
C PHE A 701 14.92 -19.66 10.22
N MET A 702 14.69 -20.75 10.96
CA MET A 702 14.88 -20.74 12.41
C MET A 702 16.36 -20.52 12.76
N ASN A 703 17.28 -21.12 12.00
CA ASN A 703 18.71 -20.95 12.24
C ASN A 703 19.19 -19.54 11.88
N GLY A 704 18.73 -18.95 10.77
CA GLY A 704 19.11 -17.58 10.39
C GLY A 704 18.47 -16.52 11.28
N TYR A 705 17.18 -16.66 11.60
CA TYR A 705 16.44 -15.67 12.37
C TYR A 705 16.64 -15.78 13.88
N TYR A 706 16.80 -16.98 14.44
CA TYR A 706 17.00 -17.16 15.90
C TYR A 706 18.45 -17.55 16.26
N GLY A 707 19.33 -17.73 15.28
CA GLY A 707 20.72 -18.12 15.54
C GLY A 707 20.82 -19.46 16.28
N PRO A 708 21.66 -19.59 17.32
CA PRO A 708 21.79 -20.81 18.13
C PRO A 708 20.49 -21.31 18.77
N ALA A 709 19.48 -20.44 18.93
CA ALA A 709 18.16 -20.82 19.44
C ALA A 709 17.27 -21.54 18.41
N GLY A 710 17.62 -21.51 17.12
CA GLY A 710 16.76 -22.02 16.03
C GLY A 710 16.26 -23.45 16.24
N ARG A 711 17.15 -24.37 16.67
CA ARG A 711 16.77 -25.77 16.96
C ARG A 711 15.70 -25.89 18.05
N TRP A 712 15.72 -25.02 19.05
CA TRP A 712 14.78 -25.06 20.17
C TRP A 712 13.43 -24.51 19.74
N VAL A 713 13.42 -23.44 18.93
CA VAL A 713 12.17 -22.91 18.35
C VAL A 713 11.53 -23.94 17.40
N MET A 714 12.34 -24.72 16.64
CA MET A 714 11.81 -25.85 15.87
C MET A 714 11.21 -26.95 16.74
N LEU A 715 11.82 -27.31 17.88
CA LEU A 715 11.23 -28.27 18.82
C LEU A 715 9.91 -27.77 19.41
N TYR A 716 9.77 -26.46 19.64
CA TYR A 716 8.50 -25.85 20.05
C TYR A 716 7.44 -26.02 18.94
N VAL A 717 7.79 -25.77 17.68
CA VAL A 717 6.89 -26.02 16.53
C VAL A 717 6.44 -27.48 16.48
N ASP A 718 7.37 -28.43 16.61
CA ASP A 718 7.07 -29.87 16.59
C ASP A 718 6.16 -30.28 17.76
N LEU A 719 6.34 -29.69 18.95
CA LEU A 719 5.48 -29.91 20.11
C LEU A 719 4.06 -29.38 19.87
N MET A 720 3.92 -28.14 19.37
CA MET A 720 2.61 -27.56 19.09
C MET A 720 1.84 -28.36 18.03
N LEU A 721 2.54 -28.88 17.02
CA LEU A 721 1.98 -29.79 16.01
C LEU A 721 1.58 -31.14 16.62
N THR A 722 2.40 -31.69 17.52
CA THR A 722 2.07 -32.93 18.23
C THR A 722 0.80 -32.74 19.07
N ALA A 723 0.70 -31.64 19.81
CA ALA A 723 -0.44 -31.34 20.67
C ALA A 723 -1.74 -31.18 19.88
N VAL A 724 -1.73 -30.39 18.80
CA VAL A 724 -2.94 -30.18 17.97
C VAL A 724 -3.37 -31.46 17.24
N ASN A 725 -2.43 -32.34 16.90
CA ASN A 725 -2.70 -33.60 16.19
C ASN A 725 -3.01 -34.79 17.09
N ARG A 726 -2.87 -34.65 18.41
CA ARG A 726 -3.20 -35.72 19.39
C ARG A 726 -4.61 -36.27 19.18
N ARG A 727 -5.55 -35.39 18.82
CA ARG A 727 -6.93 -35.73 18.53
C ARG A 727 -7.23 -35.58 17.05
N SER A 728 -7.55 -36.69 16.38
CA SER A 728 -7.90 -36.71 14.96
C SER A 728 -9.18 -35.95 14.64
N ASP A 729 -10.06 -35.74 15.62
CA ASP A 729 -11.32 -35.01 15.49
C ASP A 729 -11.21 -33.53 15.90
N TYR A 730 -10.01 -33.05 16.26
CA TYR A 730 -9.84 -31.67 16.68
C TYR A 730 -10.01 -30.70 15.52
N TRP A 731 -10.91 -29.73 15.73
CA TRP A 731 -11.14 -28.62 14.81
C TRP A 731 -10.28 -27.42 15.17
N LEU A 732 -9.33 -27.03 14.33
CA LEU A 732 -8.59 -25.78 14.42
C LEU A 732 -9.16 -24.79 13.40
N GLY A 733 -10.06 -23.90 13.85
CA GLY A 733 -10.66 -22.87 12.99
C GLY A 733 -10.06 -21.47 13.22
N CYS A 734 -10.42 -20.52 12.35
CA CYS A 734 -9.91 -19.14 12.38
C CYS A 734 -10.52 -18.24 13.49
N TYR A 735 -11.41 -18.75 14.35
CA TYR A 735 -12.10 -17.95 15.39
C TYR A 735 -12.15 -18.63 16.77
N LYS A 736 -11.11 -19.40 17.12
CA LYS A 736 -11.01 -20.08 18.42
C LYS A 736 -10.80 -19.08 19.57
N THR A 737 -11.48 -19.30 20.69
CA THR A 737 -11.38 -18.44 21.89
C THR A 737 -10.09 -18.65 22.68
N ASP A 738 -9.53 -19.85 22.63
CA ASP A 738 -8.36 -20.28 23.43
C ASP A 738 -7.83 -21.61 22.85
N THR A 739 -6.88 -22.23 23.55
CA THR A 739 -6.19 -23.47 23.16
C THR A 739 -6.82 -24.75 23.76
N THR A 740 -8.02 -24.65 24.33
CA THR A 740 -8.73 -25.79 24.94
C THR A 740 -8.92 -26.93 23.94
N GLY A 741 -8.63 -28.15 24.40
CA GLY A 741 -8.74 -29.37 23.61
C GLY A 741 -7.54 -29.65 22.69
N ALA A 742 -6.60 -28.71 22.54
CA ALA A 742 -5.31 -28.94 21.88
C ALA A 742 -4.14 -28.98 22.87
N LEU A 743 -3.98 -27.96 23.72
CA LEU A 743 -2.86 -27.89 24.68
C LEU A 743 -3.27 -28.42 26.06
N GLU A 744 -2.52 -29.37 26.57
CA GLU A 744 -2.60 -29.89 27.94
C GLU A 744 -1.52 -29.26 28.84
N LEU A 745 -1.64 -29.40 30.15
CA LEU A 745 -0.69 -28.81 31.11
C LEU A 745 0.75 -29.29 30.89
N GLU A 746 0.93 -30.57 30.60
CA GLU A 746 2.23 -31.17 30.32
C GLU A 746 2.86 -30.63 29.03
N ASP A 747 2.04 -30.31 28.01
CA ASP A 747 2.52 -29.65 26.80
C ASP A 747 3.02 -28.24 27.11
N VAL A 748 2.32 -27.52 28.00
CA VAL A 748 2.72 -26.18 28.43
C VAL A 748 4.04 -26.23 29.20
N HIS A 749 4.22 -27.19 30.12
CA HIS A 749 5.50 -27.39 30.83
C HIS A 749 6.65 -27.60 29.84
N LEU A 750 6.48 -28.54 28.91
CA LEU A 750 7.53 -28.85 27.94
C LEU A 750 7.82 -27.67 26.99
N ALA A 751 6.78 -26.93 26.57
CA ALA A 751 6.96 -25.74 25.75
C ALA A 751 7.76 -24.66 26.47
N ILE A 752 7.49 -24.42 27.75
CA ILE A 752 8.25 -23.49 28.59
C ILE A 752 9.70 -23.94 28.69
N ASP A 753 9.96 -25.20 29.01
CA ASP A 753 11.32 -25.74 29.12
C ASP A 753 12.11 -25.58 27.82
N ILE A 754 11.51 -25.92 26.67
CA ILE A 754 12.12 -25.77 25.35
C ILE A 754 12.47 -24.30 25.07
N LEU A 755 11.55 -23.38 25.32
CA LEU A 755 11.75 -21.96 25.05
C LEU A 755 12.71 -21.30 26.05
N GLU A 756 12.89 -21.86 27.24
CA GLU A 756 13.95 -21.47 28.16
C GLU A 756 15.33 -21.94 27.68
N GLN A 757 15.44 -23.12 27.07
CA GLN A 757 16.67 -23.52 26.40
C GLN A 757 16.99 -22.62 25.20
N ALA A 758 15.95 -22.19 24.46
CA ALA A 758 16.09 -21.21 23.40
C ALA A 758 16.66 -19.89 23.95
N ALA A 759 16.10 -19.38 25.06
CA ALA A 759 16.54 -18.13 25.67
C ALA A 759 17.99 -18.20 26.17
N ARG A 760 18.40 -19.30 26.80
CA ARG A 760 19.80 -19.52 27.24
C ARG A 760 20.77 -19.58 26.07
N ALA A 761 20.36 -20.14 24.93
CA ALA A 761 21.23 -20.28 23.76
C ALA A 761 21.64 -18.95 23.13
N VAL A 762 20.91 -17.87 23.42
CA VAL A 762 21.14 -16.51 22.89
C VAL A 762 21.41 -15.50 24.00
N GLU A 763 21.73 -15.97 25.20
CA GLU A 763 22.05 -15.11 26.34
C GLU A 763 23.25 -14.21 25.99
N GLY A 764 23.08 -12.89 26.16
CA GLY A 764 24.09 -11.89 25.80
C GLY A 764 23.93 -11.29 24.39
N ASP A 765 23.01 -11.78 23.57
CA ASP A 765 22.59 -11.14 22.32
C ASP A 765 21.19 -10.53 22.49
N ASP A 766 21.11 -9.21 22.65
CA ASP A 766 19.85 -8.49 22.91
C ASP A 766 18.83 -8.68 21.78
N GLU A 767 19.31 -8.73 20.53
CA GLU A 767 18.42 -8.85 19.38
C GLU A 767 17.82 -10.26 19.28
N LEU A 768 18.65 -11.29 19.36
CA LEU A 768 18.19 -12.67 19.33
C LEU A 768 17.36 -13.01 20.57
N SER A 769 17.74 -12.50 21.75
CA SER A 769 16.96 -12.62 22.99
C SER A 769 15.55 -12.04 22.83
N ARG A 770 15.43 -10.86 22.21
CA ARG A 770 14.12 -10.26 21.91
C ARG A 770 13.31 -11.12 20.95
N ARG A 771 13.93 -11.70 19.91
CA ARG A 771 13.24 -12.59 18.96
C ARG A 771 12.71 -13.84 19.66
N VAL A 772 13.53 -14.50 20.49
CA VAL A 772 13.11 -15.68 21.27
C VAL A 772 12.00 -15.34 22.26
N TRP A 773 12.09 -14.21 22.96
CA TRP A 773 11.03 -13.75 23.85
C TRP A 773 9.70 -13.52 23.11
N MET A 774 9.75 -12.94 21.90
CA MET A 774 8.58 -12.78 21.04
C MET A 774 7.95 -14.11 20.60
N ALA A 775 8.73 -15.19 20.47
CA ALA A 775 8.18 -16.53 20.24
C ALA A 775 7.55 -17.12 21.51
N ARG A 776 8.20 -16.93 22.67
CA ARG A 776 7.74 -17.48 23.97
C ARG A 776 6.38 -16.96 24.41
N ARG A 777 6.10 -15.67 24.20
CA ARG A 777 4.86 -15.05 24.70
C ARG A 777 3.57 -15.77 24.30
N HIS A 778 3.56 -16.49 23.17
CA HIS A 778 2.37 -17.20 22.69
C HIS A 778 1.98 -18.32 23.64
N ILE A 779 2.95 -19.10 24.14
CA ILE A 779 2.66 -20.09 25.19
C ILE A 779 2.30 -19.39 26.50
N ASP A 780 2.92 -18.24 26.80
CA ASP A 780 2.61 -17.49 28.01
C ASP A 780 1.15 -17.01 28.06
N PHE A 781 0.64 -16.47 26.95
CA PHE A 781 -0.77 -16.11 26.85
C PHE A 781 -1.70 -17.31 26.93
N ALA A 782 -1.32 -18.46 26.37
CA ALA A 782 -2.13 -19.67 26.41
C ALA A 782 -2.40 -20.12 27.85
N TRP A 783 -1.38 -20.13 28.70
CA TRP A 783 -1.54 -20.54 30.10
C TRP A 783 -2.05 -19.43 31.01
N LEU A 784 -1.77 -18.14 30.73
CA LEU A 784 -2.37 -17.03 31.49
C LEU A 784 -3.90 -16.99 31.34
N ASP A 785 -4.41 -17.22 30.13
CA ASP A 785 -5.85 -17.27 29.88
C ASP A 785 -6.50 -18.48 30.60
N ARG A 786 -5.79 -19.60 30.66
CA ARG A 786 -6.26 -20.89 31.21
C ARG A 786 -5.70 -21.22 32.61
N TYR A 787 -5.20 -20.23 33.35
CA TYR A 787 -4.47 -20.46 34.61
C TYR A 787 -5.26 -21.31 35.62
N ASP A 788 -6.53 -20.96 35.89
CA ASP A 788 -7.37 -21.66 36.87
C ASP A 788 -7.69 -23.11 36.43
N GLU A 789 -7.82 -23.34 35.12
CA GLU A 789 -8.03 -24.68 34.55
C GLU A 789 -6.81 -25.55 34.80
N PHE A 790 -5.61 -25.00 34.56
CA PHE A 790 -4.36 -25.72 34.78
C PHE A 790 -4.02 -25.92 36.24
N GLU A 791 -4.32 -24.96 37.12
CA GLU A 791 -4.19 -25.11 38.57
C GLU A 791 -5.07 -26.27 39.06
N LYS A 792 -6.34 -26.30 38.64
CA LYS A 792 -7.25 -27.40 38.96
C LYS A 792 -6.74 -28.74 38.41
N THR A 793 -6.27 -28.78 37.16
CA THR A 793 -5.73 -29.99 36.54
C THR A 793 -4.50 -30.51 37.31
N ALA A 794 -3.61 -29.63 37.75
CA ALA A 794 -2.43 -29.98 38.52
C ALA A 794 -2.83 -30.61 39.88
N GLN A 795 -3.81 -30.02 40.57
CA GLN A 795 -4.37 -30.55 41.81
C GLN A 795 -5.00 -31.93 41.62
N GLU A 796 -5.80 -32.10 40.56
CA GLU A 796 -6.47 -33.38 40.24
C GLU A 796 -5.47 -34.49 39.89
N LYS A 797 -4.41 -34.17 39.15
CA LYS A 797 -3.35 -35.11 38.75
C LYS A 797 -2.31 -35.35 39.87
N GLY A 798 -2.30 -34.55 40.92
CA GLY A 798 -1.29 -34.63 41.98
C GLY A 798 0.12 -34.24 41.52
N ILE A 799 0.23 -33.35 40.53
CA ILE A 799 1.51 -32.85 39.99
C ILE A 799 1.69 -31.36 40.34
N PRO A 800 2.93 -30.84 40.38
CA PRO A 800 3.16 -29.41 40.56
C PRO A 800 2.56 -28.60 39.40
N LEU A 801 1.98 -27.42 39.69
CA LEU A 801 1.50 -26.50 38.65
C LEU A 801 2.64 -26.09 37.71
N GLY A 802 3.87 -25.91 38.20
CA GLY A 802 5.07 -25.78 37.38
C GLY A 802 5.10 -24.58 36.41
N LEU A 803 4.15 -23.65 36.49
CA LEU A 803 4.10 -22.45 35.66
C LEU A 803 4.92 -21.30 36.26
N PRO A 804 5.47 -20.40 35.43
CA PRO A 804 6.13 -19.17 35.90
C PRO A 804 5.22 -18.30 36.77
N ASP A 805 5.81 -17.45 37.62
CA ASP A 805 5.06 -16.47 38.42
C ASP A 805 4.25 -15.55 37.48
N PRO A 806 2.90 -15.60 37.49
CA PRO A 806 2.08 -14.83 36.56
C PRO A 806 2.27 -13.33 36.71
N VAL A 807 2.56 -12.84 37.92
CA VAL A 807 2.79 -11.40 38.15
C VAL A 807 4.04 -10.94 37.40
N LYS A 808 5.12 -11.71 37.46
CA LYS A 808 6.38 -11.37 36.77
C LYS A 808 6.23 -11.39 35.25
N VAL A 809 5.46 -12.34 34.72
CA VAL A 809 5.21 -12.44 33.28
C VAL A 809 4.37 -11.25 32.81
N VAL A 810 3.32 -10.88 33.54
CA VAL A 810 2.49 -9.69 33.22
C VAL A 810 3.29 -8.40 33.38
N ASP A 811 4.23 -8.31 34.34
CA ASP A 811 5.17 -7.18 34.45
C ASP A 811 6.07 -7.03 33.23
N ALA A 812 6.60 -8.13 32.69
CA ALA A 812 7.42 -8.11 31.49
C ALA A 812 6.67 -7.63 30.23
N LEU A 813 5.33 -7.70 30.23
CA LEU A 813 4.48 -7.22 29.13
C LEU A 813 4.21 -5.70 29.19
N ALA A 814 4.41 -5.06 30.33
CA ALA A 814 4.04 -3.66 30.55
C ALA A 814 4.65 -2.67 29.54
N PRO A 815 5.94 -2.79 29.14
CA PRO A 815 6.54 -1.90 28.14
C PRO A 815 5.81 -1.93 26.79
N TYR A 816 5.10 -3.02 26.49
CA TYR A 816 4.50 -3.26 25.18
C TYR A 816 3.00 -2.93 25.10
N ARG A 817 2.41 -2.41 26.19
CA ARG A 817 0.97 -2.09 26.30
C ARG A 817 0.43 -1.30 25.09
N GLY A 818 1.24 -0.43 24.48
CA GLY A 818 0.88 0.37 23.31
C GLY A 818 1.60 0.02 21.99
N GLU A 819 2.47 -0.99 21.95
CA GLU A 819 3.40 -1.17 20.82
C GLU A 819 2.98 -2.21 19.79
N TRP A 820 1.92 -2.99 20.07
CA TRP A 820 1.58 -4.19 19.31
C TRP A 820 0.52 -3.99 18.21
N GLY A 821 -0.18 -2.85 18.23
CA GLY A 821 -1.28 -2.57 17.32
C GLY A 821 -2.41 -3.58 17.50
N SER A 822 -2.94 -4.09 16.38
CA SER A 822 -4.07 -5.03 16.35
C SER A 822 -3.73 -6.37 17.02
N PHE A 823 -4.55 -6.76 17.98
CA PHE A 823 -4.47 -8.00 18.76
C PHE A 823 -5.53 -9.05 18.35
N ARG A 824 -6.56 -8.61 17.59
CA ARG A 824 -7.62 -9.44 16.98
C ARG A 824 -8.27 -8.73 15.78
N GLU A 825 -9.16 -9.41 15.05
CA GLU A 825 -10.02 -8.85 14.01
C GLU A 825 -11.42 -8.44 14.56
N GLY A 826 -11.97 -7.31 14.10
CA GLY A 826 -13.36 -6.90 14.34
C GLY A 826 -13.58 -5.55 15.09
N PRO A 827 -14.84 -5.12 15.29
CA PRO A 827 -15.22 -3.71 15.52
C PRO A 827 -15.15 -3.19 16.97
N ARG A 828 -14.55 -3.90 17.93
CA ARG A 828 -14.40 -3.46 19.34
C ARG A 828 -12.92 -3.43 19.72
N PRO A 829 -12.44 -2.47 20.54
CA PRO A 829 -11.05 -2.02 20.50
C PRO A 829 -10.10 -3.20 20.44
N ALA A 830 -9.42 -3.28 19.30
CA ALA A 830 -8.56 -4.37 18.89
C ALA A 830 -7.17 -4.24 19.53
N ASP A 831 -6.98 -3.28 20.44
CA ASP A 831 -5.67 -2.92 20.95
C ASP A 831 -5.30 -3.74 22.18
N PHE A 832 -4.04 -4.14 22.23
CA PHE A 832 -3.49 -4.99 23.28
C PHE A 832 -3.74 -4.48 24.71
N TYR A 833 -3.79 -3.15 24.92
CA TYR A 833 -3.96 -2.57 26.25
C TYR A 833 -5.21 -3.07 26.98
N VAL A 834 -6.31 -3.32 26.26
CA VAL A 834 -7.56 -3.82 26.87
C VAL A 834 -7.38 -5.22 27.44
N TYR A 835 -6.59 -6.06 26.76
CA TYR A 835 -6.27 -7.40 27.24
C TYR A 835 -5.24 -7.34 28.38
N PHE A 836 -4.20 -6.51 28.23
CA PHE A 836 -3.20 -6.28 29.28
C PHE A 836 -3.84 -5.80 30.59
N ASP A 837 -4.77 -4.85 30.53
CA ASP A 837 -5.46 -4.31 31.71
C ASP A 837 -6.26 -5.42 32.43
N ARG A 838 -6.91 -6.32 31.67
CA ARG A 838 -7.59 -7.50 32.25
C ARG A 838 -6.62 -8.47 32.92
N LEU A 839 -5.47 -8.74 32.31
CA LEU A 839 -4.43 -9.56 32.94
C LEU A 839 -3.92 -8.90 34.22
N ARG A 840 -3.77 -7.58 34.23
CA ARG A 840 -3.31 -6.81 35.39
C ARG A 840 -4.32 -6.81 36.54
N GLU A 841 -5.62 -6.77 36.23
CA GLU A 841 -6.69 -6.95 37.22
C GLU A 841 -6.66 -8.35 37.84
N ARG A 842 -6.41 -9.38 37.03
CA ARG A 842 -6.32 -10.77 37.48
C ARG A 842 -5.03 -11.06 38.28
N PHE A 843 -3.92 -10.48 37.87
CA PHE A 843 -2.58 -10.68 38.44
C PHE A 843 -1.99 -9.31 38.83
N PRO A 844 -2.41 -8.74 39.98
CA PRO A 844 -1.99 -7.41 40.39
C PRO A 844 -0.47 -7.35 40.65
N ALA A 845 0.13 -6.21 40.30
CA ALA A 845 1.52 -5.94 40.65
C ALA A 845 1.71 -6.00 42.18
N ARG A 846 2.87 -6.47 42.63
CA ARG A 846 3.20 -6.52 44.07
C ARG A 846 3.57 -5.16 44.63
#